data_AF-A0A1D9P7B7-F1
#
_entry.id   AF-A0A1D9P7B7-F1
#
_cell.length_a   1.000
_cell.length_b   1.000
_cell.length_c   1.000
_cell.angle_alpha   90.00
_cell.angle_beta   90.00
_cell.angle_gamma   90.00
#
_symmetry.space_group_name_H-M   'P 1'
#
loop_
_entity.id
_entity.type
_entity.pdbx_description
1 polymer ?
#
loop_
_entity_poly.entity_id
_entity_poly.type
_entity_poly.pdbx_seq_one_letter_code
_entity_poly.pdbx_strand_id
1 'polypeptide(L)'
;MKILNRFYPHAIAILGFVLVSLIYFYPVLQRKQIFQSDIAQYTGMAKEQNDFRAAEKVEPYWTNSAFGGMPTYQLGAKYPYDFIGVIDDVLRFLPRPADYLFLYFLGFYGLLLVLKTDPLKAFFGAVAFGFSTYLIIILGVGHNAKAHAIAYMPLVIAGFILVFRKKYVVGGLLTMIATALEINANHFQMTYYLLIFLLILSAYFTFNFIKEKEYKSFFTAIGVLAVAGILAIGANATNLLATAEYADFSTRGKSELTFNPDGSKNTDTSAMTRDYITEYSYGVMESFNLIAPRLFGGSNSESLGTDSSMYDFMISQGVPAGQAADFVSGMPTYWGDQPIVAAPAYIGVVVFFLGILALIIDERKIKYVFLSGAVVALLLSWGKNFPALTDFFIDYVPMYNKFRAVSSIQVILELCFPVLAVMGLQSFFKADKKEQWQALWQSTAIVIGTIVILFLSKGMFSFSGASDSYFTESYGPSFVDALKNDRKTLFSADLLRSAFLIILTAGVLWMLIKNKIAQNTAIILVGLFMVSDLFFVDKKYVSAKDFVSKREVEVPFQETQADAQILKDSSHYRVFEVNGNFSSARASYFHKSIGGYHAAKPRRVQQLFDYQIAKNNLEILNMLNVKYVIQTDKEGKEFPVYNPDANGNAWFVSDVKLVNNANAEMKALEHLNTKKVAVFNMQLHRDKFKNARLKRNMDTTGKIQLRVYKPNYIKYLSESKDGGLAVFSEIYYPNGWNAYVDGEKTDHFPVNYVLRGMMLPKGVHTVEFKFEPEVIKTGSTITLISGVGMLLLLIGGVYFERKKGSKIVG
;
A
#
# COMPACT_ATOMS: atom_id res chain seq x y z
N MET A 1 28.22 -28.88 23.10
CA MET A 1 29.02 -28.45 21.92
C MET A 1 28.39 -28.81 20.56
N LYS A 2 27.97 -30.06 20.27
CA LYS A 2 27.39 -30.43 18.95
C LYS A 2 26.11 -29.67 18.54
N ILE A 3 25.27 -29.26 19.49
CA ILE A 3 24.05 -28.47 19.22
C ILE A 3 24.41 -27.02 18.84
N LEU A 4 25.35 -26.38 19.56
CA LEU A 4 25.82 -25.03 19.23
C LEU A 4 26.40 -24.93 17.81
N ASN A 5 27.16 -25.94 17.37
CA ASN A 5 27.73 -25.94 16.02
C ASN A 5 26.68 -25.96 14.90
N ARG A 6 25.44 -26.44 15.17
CA ARG A 6 24.33 -26.42 14.19
C ARG A 6 23.64 -25.06 14.13
N PHE A 7 23.62 -24.30 15.22
CA PHE A 7 23.00 -22.98 15.28
C PHE A 7 23.93 -21.85 14.82
N TYR A 8 25.25 -22.06 14.89
CA TYR A 8 26.25 -21.06 14.55
C TYR A 8 26.08 -20.43 13.14
N PRO A 9 25.86 -21.20 12.04
CA PRO A 9 25.66 -20.60 10.72
C PRO A 9 24.39 -19.73 10.63
N HIS A 10 23.35 -20.07 11.37
CA HIS A 10 22.10 -19.30 11.40
C HIS A 10 22.26 -18.01 12.21
N ALA A 11 22.98 -18.06 13.35
CA ALA A 11 23.29 -16.87 14.14
C ALA A 11 24.14 -15.86 13.34
N ILE A 12 25.14 -16.35 12.59
CA ILE A 12 25.93 -15.50 11.68
C ILE A 12 25.04 -14.89 10.59
N ALA A 13 24.15 -15.68 9.98
CA ALA A 13 23.26 -15.15 8.95
C ALA A 13 22.36 -14.02 9.49
N ILE A 14 21.76 -14.20 10.67
CA ILE A 14 20.93 -13.20 11.33
C ILE A 14 21.74 -11.94 11.67
N LEU A 15 22.95 -12.09 12.23
CA LEU A 15 23.84 -10.96 12.49
C LEU A 15 24.21 -10.23 11.19
N GLY A 16 24.50 -10.98 10.13
CA GLY A 16 24.76 -10.43 8.80
C GLY A 16 23.57 -9.64 8.25
N PHE A 17 22.34 -10.13 8.43
CA PHE A 17 21.13 -9.41 8.02
C PHE A 17 20.99 -8.08 8.76
N VAL A 18 21.22 -8.06 10.07
CA VAL A 18 21.21 -6.81 10.87
C VAL A 18 22.27 -5.83 10.34
N LEU A 19 23.49 -6.30 10.12
CA LEU A 19 24.58 -5.45 9.64
C LEU A 19 24.31 -4.90 8.23
N VAL A 20 23.87 -5.75 7.29
CA VAL A 20 23.59 -5.33 5.91
C VAL A 20 22.46 -4.29 5.88
N SER A 21 21.37 -4.51 6.62
CA SER A 21 20.25 -3.55 6.68
C SER A 21 20.69 -2.19 7.25
N LEU A 22 21.47 -2.20 8.33
CA LEU A 22 21.98 -0.97 8.95
C LEU A 22 23.04 -0.26 8.11
N ILE A 23 23.91 -0.99 7.40
CA ILE A 23 24.89 -0.39 6.49
C ILE A 23 24.18 0.29 5.32
N TYR A 24 23.17 -0.37 4.73
CA TYR A 24 22.44 0.20 3.61
C TYR A 24 21.74 1.51 4.00
N PHE A 25 21.06 1.51 5.16
CA PHE A 25 20.32 2.65 5.71
C PHE A 25 21.05 3.34 6.87
N TYR A 26 22.38 3.45 6.81
CA TYR A 26 23.18 4.01 7.90
C TYR A 26 22.73 5.38 8.45
N PRO A 27 22.09 6.30 7.68
CA PRO A 27 21.60 7.56 8.26
C PRO A 27 20.59 7.37 9.41
N VAL A 28 19.92 6.21 9.52
CA VAL A 28 19.03 5.92 10.67
C VAL A 28 19.79 5.89 11.99
N LEU A 29 21.08 5.50 11.97
CA LEU A 29 21.96 5.54 13.15
C LEU A 29 22.30 6.97 13.55
N GLN A 30 22.17 7.93 12.62
CA GLN A 30 22.35 9.36 12.84
C GLN A 30 21.06 10.07 13.26
N ARG A 31 20.00 9.31 13.62
CA ARG A 31 18.65 9.83 13.91
C ARG A 31 18.03 10.61 12.74
N LYS A 32 18.40 10.28 11.51
CA LYS A 32 17.75 10.77 10.29
C LYS A 32 16.67 9.77 9.85
N GLN A 33 15.69 10.26 9.09
CA GLN A 33 14.59 9.47 8.53
C GLN A 33 14.33 9.88 7.09
N ILE A 34 13.78 8.97 6.28
CA ILE A 34 13.38 9.31 4.91
C ILE A 34 12.12 10.18 4.98
N PHE A 35 12.14 11.33 4.31
CA PHE A 35 10.92 12.12 4.15
C PHE A 35 10.02 11.46 3.11
N GLN A 36 8.79 11.12 3.49
CA GLN A 36 7.83 10.44 2.63
C GLN A 36 6.55 11.27 2.58
N SER A 37 6.21 11.80 1.40
CA SER A 37 5.05 12.68 1.23
C SER A 37 3.77 12.05 1.76
N ASP A 38 3.55 10.77 1.49
CA ASP A 38 2.35 10.05 1.91
C ASP A 38 2.29 9.91 3.44
N ILE A 39 3.43 9.75 4.10
CA ILE A 39 3.52 9.71 5.57
C ILE A 39 3.29 11.08 6.18
N ALA A 40 3.79 12.14 5.53
CA ALA A 40 3.50 13.51 5.93
C ALA A 40 1.98 13.79 5.87
N GLN A 41 1.33 13.42 4.77
CA GLN A 41 -0.12 13.54 4.59
C GLN A 41 -0.91 12.71 5.62
N TYR A 42 -0.51 11.44 5.84
CA TYR A 42 -1.10 10.58 6.86
C TYR A 42 -0.97 11.20 8.26
N THR A 43 0.19 11.76 8.60
CA THR A 43 0.46 12.43 9.88
C THR A 43 -0.44 13.65 10.06
N GLY A 44 -0.70 14.39 8.97
CA GLY A 44 -1.71 15.44 8.87
C GLY A 44 -3.09 15.00 9.35
N MET A 45 -3.60 13.92 8.77
CA MET A 45 -4.95 13.42 9.08
C MET A 45 -5.05 12.77 10.47
N ALA A 46 -4.00 12.07 10.91
CA ALA A 46 -3.99 11.33 12.17
C ALA A 46 -3.75 12.22 13.40
N LYS A 47 -3.42 13.50 13.22
CA LYS A 47 -3.04 14.40 14.33
C LYS A 47 -4.10 14.48 15.44
N GLU A 48 -5.36 14.75 15.12
CA GLU A 48 -6.43 14.80 16.13
C GLU A 48 -6.56 13.49 16.92
N GLN A 49 -6.54 12.36 16.22
CA GLN A 49 -6.62 11.04 16.84
C GLN A 49 -5.43 10.81 17.77
N ASN A 50 -4.21 11.15 17.33
CA ASN A 50 -2.98 10.96 18.09
C ASN A 50 -2.97 11.83 19.36
N ASP A 51 -3.32 13.11 19.23
CA ASP A 51 -3.37 14.05 20.34
C ASP A 51 -4.44 13.62 21.37
N PHE A 52 -5.63 13.23 20.91
CA PHE A 52 -6.70 12.73 21.76
C PHE A 52 -6.29 11.45 22.50
N ARG A 53 -5.70 10.48 21.79
CA ARG A 53 -5.20 9.23 22.37
C ARG A 53 -4.12 9.48 23.42
N ALA A 54 -3.23 10.45 23.16
CA ALA A 54 -2.16 10.81 24.08
C ALA A 54 -2.70 11.43 25.38
N ALA A 55 -3.70 12.31 25.28
CA ALA A 55 -4.31 13.03 26.40
C ALA A 55 -5.27 12.15 27.22
N GLU A 56 -6.20 11.47 26.56
CA GLU A 56 -7.34 10.78 27.21
C GLU A 56 -7.08 9.29 27.45
N LYS A 57 -6.00 8.73 26.87
CA LYS A 57 -5.67 7.29 26.93
C LYS A 57 -6.77 6.36 26.38
N VAL A 58 -7.62 6.87 25.50
CA VAL A 58 -8.70 6.14 24.82
C VAL A 58 -8.55 6.31 23.31
N GLU A 59 -8.86 5.26 22.54
CA GLU A 59 -8.86 5.30 21.08
C GLU A 59 -10.20 5.88 20.55
N PRO A 60 -10.22 6.98 19.77
CA PRO A 60 -11.46 7.66 19.42
C PRO A 60 -12.26 7.03 18.27
N TYR A 61 -11.67 6.11 17.48
CA TYR A 61 -12.24 5.49 16.26
C TYR A 61 -12.89 6.42 15.22
N TRP A 62 -12.90 7.74 15.44
CA TRP A 62 -13.47 8.80 14.61
C TRP A 62 -12.58 10.05 14.69
N THR A 63 -12.51 10.81 13.60
CA THR A 63 -11.83 12.11 13.49
C THR A 63 -12.70 13.09 12.72
N ASN A 64 -12.76 14.35 13.14
CA ASN A 64 -13.39 15.43 12.36
C ASN A 64 -12.35 16.37 11.74
N SER A 65 -11.05 16.11 11.97
CA SER A 65 -9.97 16.87 11.34
C SER A 65 -9.79 16.57 9.84
N ALA A 66 -10.38 15.49 9.32
CA ALA A 66 -10.31 15.15 7.89
C ALA A 66 -11.69 14.85 7.29
N PHE A 67 -11.93 15.34 6.08
CA PHE A 67 -13.19 15.20 5.33
C PHE A 67 -14.45 15.65 6.10
N GLY A 68 -14.28 16.54 7.07
CA GLY A 68 -15.33 16.99 7.99
C GLY A 68 -15.79 15.95 9.01
N GLY A 69 -15.29 14.72 8.94
CA GLY A 69 -15.74 13.58 9.74
C GLY A 69 -15.52 12.24 9.02
N MET A 70 -14.69 11.37 9.58
CA MET A 70 -14.56 9.97 9.12
C MET A 70 -14.09 9.01 10.22
N PRO A 71 -14.39 7.70 10.11
CA PRO A 71 -13.78 6.68 10.97
C PRO A 71 -12.26 6.65 10.84
N THR A 72 -11.55 6.40 11.94
CA THR A 72 -10.08 6.30 11.95
C THR A 72 -9.56 4.88 11.67
N TYR A 73 -10.43 3.97 11.24
CA TYR A 73 -10.08 2.56 11.02
C TYR A 73 -8.89 2.37 10.07
N GLN A 74 -8.76 3.25 9.08
CA GLN A 74 -7.67 3.30 8.09
C GLN A 74 -6.63 4.41 8.40
N LEU A 75 -6.74 5.08 9.56
CA LEU A 75 -5.83 6.13 10.02
C LEU A 75 -4.93 5.66 11.19
N GLY A 76 -4.68 4.36 11.30
CA GLY A 76 -3.84 3.78 12.37
C GLY A 76 -4.54 3.71 13.73
N ALA A 77 -5.84 3.40 13.71
CA ALA A 77 -6.58 3.02 14.90
C ALA A 77 -5.91 1.82 15.59
N LYS A 78 -5.79 1.87 16.92
CA LYS A 78 -5.34 0.74 17.74
C LYS A 78 -6.54 -0.07 18.22
N TYR A 79 -6.49 -1.38 18.04
CA TYR A 79 -7.57 -2.27 18.44
C TYR A 79 -7.19 -3.06 19.69
N PRO A 80 -8.18 -3.41 20.56
CA PRO A 80 -7.95 -4.32 21.67
C PRO A 80 -7.43 -5.68 21.20
N TYR A 81 -6.61 -6.32 22.03
CA TYR A 81 -6.12 -7.70 21.83
C TYR A 81 -5.32 -7.92 20.54
N ASP A 82 -4.68 -6.89 19.99
CA ASP A 82 -3.79 -7.00 18.83
C ASP A 82 -2.44 -7.66 19.21
N PHE A 83 -2.50 -8.95 19.57
CA PHE A 83 -1.33 -9.74 19.95
C PHE A 83 -0.37 -9.93 18.76
N ILE A 84 -0.91 -9.96 17.54
CA ILE A 84 -0.12 -10.12 16.31
C ILE A 84 0.72 -8.86 16.06
N GLY A 85 0.15 -7.66 16.22
CA GLY A 85 0.89 -6.41 16.15
C GLY A 85 2.04 -6.33 17.17
N VAL A 86 1.85 -6.87 18.38
CA VAL A 86 2.94 -6.95 19.39
C VAL A 86 4.05 -7.90 18.94
N ILE A 87 3.72 -9.07 18.39
CA ILE A 87 4.72 -10.01 17.84
C ILE A 87 5.49 -9.34 16.70
N ASP A 88 4.78 -8.63 15.83
CA ASP A 88 5.36 -7.90 14.72
C ASP A 88 6.34 -6.80 15.19
N ASP A 89 5.96 -5.99 16.18
CA ASP A 89 6.86 -4.97 16.76
C ASP A 89 8.13 -5.58 17.37
N VAL A 90 8.05 -6.79 17.95
CA VAL A 90 9.23 -7.51 18.46
C VAL A 90 10.14 -7.98 17.33
N LEU A 91 9.57 -8.43 16.20
CA LEU A 91 10.34 -8.83 15.02
C LEU A 91 11.00 -7.61 14.34
N ARG A 92 10.36 -6.45 14.39
CA ARG A 92 10.82 -5.17 13.82
C ARG A 92 11.59 -4.30 14.81
N PHE A 93 12.61 -4.88 15.46
CA PHE A 93 13.40 -4.19 16.48
C PHE A 93 14.40 -3.14 15.93
N LEU A 94 14.66 -3.10 14.63
CA LEU A 94 15.55 -2.13 14.00
C LEU A 94 14.82 -0.81 13.67
N PRO A 95 15.55 0.31 13.50
CA PRO A 95 14.95 1.56 13.02
C PRO A 95 14.42 1.42 11.59
N ARG A 96 13.26 2.03 11.29
CA ARG A 96 12.73 2.11 9.91
C ARG A 96 13.65 2.94 9.01
N PRO A 97 13.87 2.54 7.73
CA PRO A 97 13.31 1.36 7.05
C PRO A 97 14.18 0.08 7.14
N ALA A 98 15.20 0.05 8.01
CA ALA A 98 16.10 -1.10 8.12
C ALA A 98 15.43 -2.35 8.73
N ASP A 99 14.35 -2.18 9.51
CA ASP A 99 13.51 -3.28 10.01
C ASP A 99 12.84 -4.06 8.88
N TYR A 100 12.21 -3.39 7.91
CA TYR A 100 11.56 -4.08 6.80
C TYR A 100 12.57 -4.84 5.93
N LEU A 101 13.73 -4.24 5.64
CA LEU A 101 14.79 -4.92 4.89
C LEU A 101 15.32 -6.15 5.66
N PHE A 102 15.46 -6.04 6.98
CA PHE A 102 15.79 -7.19 7.82
C PHE A 102 14.72 -8.30 7.77
N LEU A 103 13.43 -7.93 7.79
CA LEU A 103 12.34 -8.91 7.65
C LEU A 103 12.33 -9.59 6.28
N TYR A 104 12.61 -8.86 5.18
CA TYR A 104 12.80 -9.47 3.86
C TYR A 104 13.85 -10.57 3.91
N PHE A 105 15.01 -10.27 4.49
CA PHE A 105 16.10 -11.23 4.60
C PHE A 105 15.70 -12.43 5.47
N LEU A 106 15.13 -12.18 6.66
CA LEU A 106 14.75 -13.22 7.60
C LEU A 106 13.68 -14.16 7.01
N GLY A 107 12.64 -13.58 6.40
CA GLY A 107 11.53 -14.33 5.83
C GLY A 107 12.00 -15.22 4.67
N PHE A 108 12.75 -14.64 3.74
CA PHE A 108 13.25 -15.35 2.57
C PHE A 108 14.26 -16.44 2.95
N TYR A 109 15.12 -16.17 3.93
CA TYR A 109 16.04 -17.16 4.48
C TYR A 109 15.28 -18.39 5.02
N GLY A 110 14.19 -18.17 5.77
CA GLY A 110 13.32 -19.23 6.27
C GLY A 110 12.75 -20.12 5.15
N LEU A 111 12.28 -19.50 4.06
CA LEU A 111 11.81 -20.23 2.87
C LEU A 111 12.90 -21.09 2.24
N LEU A 112 14.09 -20.53 2.04
CA LEU A 112 15.22 -21.25 1.44
C LEU A 112 15.67 -22.45 2.30
N LEU A 113 15.64 -22.33 3.63
CA LEU A 113 15.91 -23.46 4.53
C LEU A 113 14.86 -24.57 4.39
N VAL A 114 13.57 -24.24 4.25
CA VAL A 114 12.51 -25.22 3.97
C VAL A 114 12.74 -25.91 2.62
N LEU A 115 13.29 -25.20 1.64
CA LEU A 115 13.70 -25.75 0.35
C LEU A 115 15.01 -26.55 0.40
N LYS A 116 15.58 -26.77 1.59
CA LYS A 116 16.82 -27.54 1.85
C LYS A 116 18.07 -26.92 1.21
N THR A 117 18.15 -25.59 1.22
CA THR A 117 19.33 -24.84 0.80
C THR A 117 20.32 -24.70 1.96
N ASP A 118 21.62 -24.78 1.66
CA ASP A 118 22.69 -24.60 2.65
C ASP A 118 22.72 -23.15 3.19
N PRO A 119 22.99 -22.91 4.49
CA PRO A 119 22.93 -21.59 5.12
C PRO A 119 23.67 -20.46 4.38
N LEU A 120 24.87 -20.71 3.85
CA LEU A 120 25.64 -19.69 3.15
C LEU A 120 24.98 -19.26 1.83
N LYS A 121 24.46 -20.21 1.05
CA LYS A 121 23.74 -19.92 -0.20
C LYS A 121 22.40 -19.25 0.10
N ALA A 122 21.73 -19.70 1.17
CA ALA A 122 20.50 -19.10 1.64
C ALA A 122 20.69 -17.66 2.12
N PHE A 123 21.82 -17.33 2.76
CA PHE A 123 22.16 -15.97 3.16
C PHE A 123 22.25 -15.04 1.95
N PHE A 124 23.07 -15.36 0.95
CA PHE A 124 23.17 -14.53 -0.26
C PHE A 124 21.85 -14.44 -1.03
N GLY A 125 21.09 -15.53 -1.09
CA GLY A 125 19.76 -15.55 -1.69
C GLY A 125 18.77 -14.60 -1.00
N ALA A 126 18.77 -14.60 0.34
CA ALA A 126 17.96 -13.69 1.13
C ALA A 126 18.36 -12.23 0.91
N VAL A 127 19.66 -11.94 0.89
CA VAL A 127 20.17 -10.59 0.63
C VAL A 127 19.79 -10.12 -0.79
N ALA A 128 19.88 -10.99 -1.80
CA ALA A 128 19.46 -10.67 -3.16
C ALA A 128 17.94 -10.43 -3.29
N PHE A 129 17.12 -11.20 -2.58
CA PHE A 129 15.67 -10.94 -2.54
C PHE A 129 15.36 -9.55 -1.95
N GLY A 130 15.92 -9.22 -0.78
CA GLY A 130 15.64 -7.93 -0.16
C GLY A 130 16.19 -6.72 -0.93
N PHE A 131 17.21 -6.91 -1.77
CA PHE A 131 17.71 -5.90 -2.71
C PHE A 131 17.11 -5.97 -4.11
N SER A 132 16.08 -6.78 -4.37
CA SER A 132 15.39 -6.63 -5.66
C SER A 132 14.81 -5.21 -5.73
N THR A 133 15.05 -4.51 -6.85
CA THR A 133 15.02 -3.04 -6.85
C THR A 133 13.65 -2.49 -6.45
N TYR A 134 12.56 -3.09 -6.91
CA TYR A 134 11.21 -2.66 -6.52
C TYR A 134 10.96 -2.73 -5.01
N LEU A 135 11.49 -3.73 -4.29
CA LEU A 135 11.35 -3.84 -2.83
C LEU A 135 12.04 -2.68 -2.10
N ILE A 136 13.22 -2.25 -2.55
CA ILE A 136 13.91 -1.09 -1.96
C ILE A 136 13.17 0.22 -2.28
N ILE A 137 12.62 0.32 -3.49
CA ILE A 137 11.90 1.52 -3.93
C ILE A 137 10.63 1.74 -3.13
N ILE A 138 9.89 0.67 -2.85
CA ILE A 138 8.72 0.72 -1.95
C ILE A 138 9.11 1.31 -0.59
N LEU A 139 10.28 0.94 -0.06
CA LEU A 139 10.80 1.50 1.20
C LEU A 139 11.17 2.98 1.06
N GLY A 140 11.72 3.40 -0.08
CA GLY A 140 12.05 4.80 -0.36
C GLY A 140 10.81 5.69 -0.41
N VAL A 141 9.82 5.33 -1.23
CA VAL A 141 8.61 6.14 -1.46
C VAL A 141 7.60 6.12 -0.31
N GLY A 142 7.72 5.19 0.63
CA GLY A 142 6.89 5.16 1.84
C GLY A 142 5.63 4.33 1.78
N HIS A 143 5.55 3.40 0.83
CA HIS A 143 4.50 2.38 0.78
C HIS A 143 4.73 1.28 1.84
N ASN A 144 4.81 1.68 3.11
CA ASN A 144 5.26 0.86 4.23
C ASN A 144 4.38 -0.37 4.46
N ALA A 145 3.06 -0.25 4.40
CA ALA A 145 2.14 -1.40 4.53
C ALA A 145 2.35 -2.44 3.42
N LYS A 146 2.70 -1.99 2.21
CA LYS A 146 3.03 -2.88 1.08
C LYS A 146 4.31 -3.65 1.36
N ALA A 147 5.37 -2.93 1.75
CA ALA A 147 6.66 -3.54 2.11
C ALA A 147 6.50 -4.57 3.22
N HIS A 148 5.73 -4.21 4.24
CA HIS A 148 5.47 -5.04 5.40
C HIS A 148 4.79 -6.37 5.03
N ALA A 149 3.75 -6.34 4.19
CA ALA A 149 3.08 -7.55 3.72
C ALA A 149 4.02 -8.44 2.87
N ILE A 150 4.82 -7.85 1.97
CA ILE A 150 5.79 -8.59 1.14
C ILE A 150 6.79 -9.36 2.02
N ALA A 151 7.21 -8.80 3.15
CA ALA A 151 8.20 -9.42 4.01
C ALA A 151 7.76 -10.74 4.64
N TYR A 152 6.45 -10.93 4.84
CA TYR A 152 5.89 -12.15 5.41
C TYR A 152 5.52 -13.20 4.36
N MET A 153 5.39 -12.84 3.08
CA MET A 153 5.08 -13.78 1.99
C MET A 153 5.97 -15.03 1.98
N PRO A 154 7.32 -14.93 2.10
CA PRO A 154 8.16 -16.12 2.05
C PRO A 154 7.90 -17.09 3.20
N LEU A 155 7.58 -16.59 4.40
CA LEU A 155 7.29 -17.44 5.56
C LEU A 155 5.93 -18.14 5.43
N VAL A 156 4.93 -17.47 4.86
CA VAL A 156 3.64 -18.10 4.54
C VAL A 156 3.87 -19.27 3.58
N ILE A 157 4.61 -19.03 2.49
CA ILE A 157 4.97 -20.06 1.51
C ILE A 157 5.77 -21.20 2.17
N ALA A 158 6.70 -20.87 3.06
CA ALA A 158 7.52 -21.85 3.77
C ALA A 158 6.65 -22.79 4.63
N GLY A 159 5.74 -22.24 5.44
CA GLY A 159 4.77 -23.02 6.22
C GLY A 159 3.87 -23.87 5.33
N PHE A 160 3.37 -23.29 4.24
CA PHE A 160 2.48 -23.94 3.29
C PHE A 160 3.13 -25.18 2.64
N ILE A 161 4.39 -25.04 2.20
CA ILE A 161 5.19 -26.15 1.65
C ILE A 161 5.44 -27.22 2.72
N LEU A 162 5.67 -26.87 3.98
CA LEU A 162 5.87 -27.84 5.06
C LEU A 162 4.62 -28.69 5.31
N VAL A 163 3.42 -28.07 5.29
CA VAL A 163 2.15 -28.82 5.47
C VAL A 163 1.97 -29.85 4.36
N PHE A 164 2.15 -29.46 3.09
CA PHE A 164 2.06 -30.40 1.97
C PHE A 164 3.20 -31.42 1.94
N ARG A 165 4.32 -31.16 2.62
CA ARG A 165 5.37 -32.16 2.90
C ARG A 165 5.10 -32.99 4.16
N LYS A 166 3.85 -33.06 4.61
CA LYS A 166 3.36 -33.85 5.75
C LYS A 166 3.96 -33.46 7.11
N LYS A 167 4.57 -32.28 7.22
CA LYS A 167 5.00 -31.69 8.49
C LYS A 167 3.87 -30.84 9.07
N TYR A 168 2.75 -31.50 9.36
CA TYR A 168 1.47 -30.85 9.68
C TYR A 168 1.55 -29.86 10.84
N VAL A 169 2.22 -30.23 11.95
CA VAL A 169 2.28 -29.37 13.14
C VAL A 169 3.15 -28.15 12.89
N VAL A 170 4.44 -28.34 12.58
CA VAL A 170 5.38 -27.23 12.35
C VAL A 170 4.95 -26.37 11.16
N GLY A 171 4.51 -26.99 10.07
CA GLY A 171 4.00 -26.28 8.89
C GLY A 171 2.73 -25.49 9.20
N GLY A 172 1.76 -26.11 9.89
CA GLY A 172 0.50 -25.47 10.26
C GLY A 172 0.70 -24.28 11.19
N LEU A 173 1.56 -24.41 12.21
CA LEU A 173 1.90 -23.31 13.12
C LEU A 173 2.63 -22.16 12.41
N LEU A 174 3.58 -22.48 11.53
CA LEU A 174 4.30 -21.47 10.76
C LEU A 174 3.36 -20.75 9.80
N THR A 175 2.50 -21.47 9.05
CA THR A 175 1.48 -20.85 8.19
C THR A 175 0.54 -19.97 9.02
N MET A 176 0.05 -20.46 10.15
CA MET A 176 -0.88 -19.71 11.01
C MET A 176 -0.28 -18.38 11.49
N ILE A 177 0.93 -18.38 12.03
CA ILE A 177 1.59 -17.14 12.49
C ILE A 177 1.95 -16.25 11.31
N ALA A 178 2.57 -16.80 10.26
CA ALA A 178 3.03 -16.00 9.12
C ALA A 178 1.85 -15.35 8.38
N THR A 179 0.74 -16.07 8.20
CA THR A 179 -0.47 -15.52 7.58
C THR A 179 -1.14 -14.49 8.51
N ALA A 180 -1.11 -14.69 9.83
CA ALA A 180 -1.62 -13.69 10.76
C ALA A 180 -0.81 -12.38 10.67
N LEU A 181 0.52 -12.47 10.64
CA LEU A 181 1.42 -11.32 10.48
C LEU A 181 1.24 -10.63 9.11
N GLU A 182 1.09 -11.42 8.04
CA GLU A 182 0.87 -10.89 6.69
C GLU A 182 -0.47 -10.13 6.58
N ILE A 183 -1.55 -10.64 7.16
CA ILE A 183 -2.84 -9.94 7.21
C ILE A 183 -2.75 -8.69 8.09
N ASN A 184 -2.03 -8.76 9.22
CA ASN A 184 -1.84 -7.64 10.15
C ASN A 184 -1.10 -6.45 9.51
N ALA A 185 -0.21 -6.71 8.55
CA ALA A 185 0.44 -5.67 7.73
C ALA A 185 -0.55 -4.80 6.93
N ASN A 186 -1.82 -5.21 6.84
CA ASN A 186 -2.96 -4.42 6.38
C ASN A 186 -2.82 -3.91 4.93
N HIS A 187 -2.31 -4.76 4.02
CA HIS A 187 -2.24 -4.46 2.59
C HIS A 187 -2.85 -5.57 1.73
N PHE A 188 -4.19 -5.63 1.68
CA PHE A 188 -4.97 -6.71 1.06
C PHE A 188 -4.63 -7.05 -0.39
N GLN A 189 -4.16 -6.09 -1.19
CA GLN A 189 -3.74 -6.36 -2.57
C GLN A 189 -2.52 -7.28 -2.63
N MET A 190 -1.57 -7.13 -1.70
CA MET A 190 -0.38 -7.99 -1.63
C MET A 190 -0.77 -9.39 -1.12
N THR A 191 -1.63 -9.46 -0.10
CA THR A 191 -2.24 -10.71 0.38
C THR A 191 -2.95 -11.47 -0.73
N TYR A 192 -3.71 -10.74 -1.56
CA TYR A 192 -4.42 -11.30 -2.70
C TYR A 192 -3.45 -11.86 -3.76
N TYR A 193 -2.35 -11.16 -4.06
CA TYR A 193 -1.33 -11.68 -4.97
C TYR A 193 -0.61 -12.91 -4.40
N LEU A 194 -0.33 -12.94 -3.11
CA LEU A 194 0.19 -14.12 -2.44
C LEU A 194 -0.79 -15.30 -2.58
N LEU A 195 -2.10 -15.07 -2.41
CA LEU A 195 -3.12 -16.10 -2.58
C LEU A 195 -3.11 -16.70 -3.99
N ILE A 196 -2.96 -15.88 -5.05
CA ILE A 196 -2.80 -16.39 -6.42
C ILE A 196 -1.63 -17.38 -6.50
N PHE A 197 -0.48 -17.06 -5.90
CA PHE A 197 0.66 -17.96 -5.89
C PHE A 197 0.42 -19.23 -5.03
N LEU A 198 -0.24 -19.09 -3.88
CA LEU A 198 -0.62 -20.24 -3.04
C LEU A 198 -1.60 -21.18 -3.76
N LEU A 199 -2.47 -20.67 -4.63
CA LEU A 199 -3.34 -21.49 -5.47
C LEU A 199 -2.54 -22.29 -6.50
N ILE A 200 -1.53 -21.70 -7.14
CA ILE A 200 -0.62 -22.41 -8.05
C ILE A 200 0.15 -23.52 -7.29
N LEU A 201 0.66 -23.22 -6.10
CA LEU A 201 1.29 -24.21 -5.21
C LEU A 201 0.32 -25.34 -4.82
N SER A 202 -0.91 -24.98 -4.45
CA SER A 202 -1.95 -25.92 -4.08
C SER A 202 -2.30 -26.85 -5.23
N ALA A 203 -2.45 -26.32 -6.44
CA ALA A 203 -2.72 -27.12 -7.64
C ALA A 203 -1.62 -28.15 -7.88
N TYR A 204 -0.35 -27.75 -7.77
CA TYR A 204 0.79 -28.67 -7.91
C TYR A 204 0.78 -29.80 -6.86
N PHE A 205 0.63 -29.47 -5.58
CA PHE A 205 0.61 -30.51 -4.54
C PHE A 205 -0.64 -31.39 -4.63
N THR A 206 -1.80 -30.81 -4.92
CA THR A 206 -3.05 -31.55 -5.14
C THR A 206 -2.89 -32.57 -6.27
N PHE A 207 -2.31 -32.16 -7.40
CA PHE A 207 -2.01 -33.06 -8.51
C PHE A 207 -1.11 -34.22 -8.07
N ASN A 208 -0.06 -33.95 -7.30
CA ASN A 208 0.83 -35.01 -6.81
C ASN A 208 0.11 -35.97 -5.85
N PHE A 209 -0.68 -35.47 -4.89
CA PHE A 209 -1.45 -36.31 -3.97
C PHE A 209 -2.47 -37.19 -4.71
N ILE A 210 -3.15 -36.66 -5.72
CA ILE A 210 -4.10 -37.42 -6.54
C ILE A 210 -3.36 -38.50 -7.34
N LYS A 211 -2.25 -38.12 -7.99
CA LYS A 211 -1.41 -39.05 -8.77
C LYS A 211 -0.88 -40.20 -7.91
N GLU A 212 -0.48 -39.90 -6.68
CA GLU A 212 0.04 -40.86 -5.69
C GLU A 212 -1.08 -41.59 -4.92
N LYS A 213 -2.35 -41.27 -5.18
CA LYS A 213 -3.55 -41.81 -4.49
C LYS A 213 -3.54 -41.59 -2.96
N GLU A 214 -2.90 -40.53 -2.51
CA GLU A 214 -2.71 -40.19 -1.09
C GLU A 214 -3.82 -39.24 -0.54
N TYR A 215 -5.09 -39.63 -0.72
CA TYR A 215 -6.23 -38.76 -0.38
C TYR A 215 -6.29 -38.36 1.11
N LYS A 216 -5.94 -39.27 2.02
CA LYS A 216 -5.93 -38.98 3.46
C LYS A 216 -4.92 -37.87 3.80
N SER A 217 -3.71 -37.95 3.25
CA SER A 217 -2.67 -36.94 3.44
C SER A 217 -3.11 -35.59 2.89
N PHE A 218 -3.79 -35.60 1.73
CA PHE A 218 -4.34 -34.40 1.10
C PHE A 218 -5.39 -33.71 1.98
N PHE A 219 -6.45 -34.42 2.40
CA PHE A 219 -7.48 -33.82 3.25
C PHE A 219 -6.95 -33.39 4.62
N THR A 220 -5.94 -34.10 5.15
CA THR A 220 -5.24 -33.65 6.37
C THR A 220 -4.50 -32.33 6.15
N ALA A 221 -3.79 -32.18 5.02
CA ALA A 221 -3.12 -30.94 4.67
C ALA A 221 -4.11 -29.78 4.52
N ILE A 222 -5.21 -29.99 3.79
CA ILE A 222 -6.27 -28.98 3.62
C ILE A 222 -6.89 -28.60 4.97
N GLY A 223 -7.20 -29.58 5.83
CA GLY A 223 -7.75 -29.31 7.16
C GLY A 223 -6.80 -28.49 8.04
N VAL A 224 -5.50 -28.80 8.03
CA VAL A 224 -4.47 -28.04 8.76
C VAL A 224 -4.38 -26.60 8.24
N LEU A 225 -4.35 -26.42 6.92
CA LEU A 225 -4.31 -25.09 6.30
C LEU A 225 -5.58 -24.29 6.57
N ALA A 226 -6.75 -24.95 6.58
CA ALA A 226 -8.03 -24.31 6.90
C ALA A 226 -8.06 -23.82 8.35
N VAL A 227 -7.64 -24.65 9.32
CA VAL A 227 -7.54 -24.23 10.73
C VAL A 227 -6.55 -23.07 10.90
N ALA A 228 -5.38 -23.15 10.27
CA ALA A 228 -4.38 -22.09 10.29
C ALA A 228 -4.92 -20.78 9.71
N GLY A 229 -5.61 -20.84 8.56
CA GLY A 229 -6.20 -19.68 7.90
C GLY A 229 -7.35 -19.05 8.70
N ILE A 230 -8.26 -19.85 9.24
CA ILE A 230 -9.40 -19.36 10.07
C ILE A 230 -8.87 -18.62 11.30
N LEU A 231 -7.88 -19.19 12.00
CA LEU A 231 -7.31 -18.53 13.18
C LEU A 231 -6.50 -17.28 12.82
N ALA A 232 -5.77 -17.29 11.70
CA ALA A 232 -5.03 -16.12 11.23
C ALA A 232 -5.96 -14.95 10.84
N ILE A 233 -7.06 -15.24 10.13
CA ILE A 233 -8.11 -14.26 9.80
C ILE A 233 -8.78 -13.77 11.09
N GLY A 234 -9.15 -14.70 11.97
CA GLY A 234 -9.81 -14.38 13.24
C GLY A 234 -8.95 -13.50 14.15
N ALA A 235 -7.64 -13.72 14.22
CA ALA A 235 -6.71 -12.88 14.98
C ALA A 235 -6.67 -11.42 14.48
N ASN A 236 -7.02 -11.18 13.21
CA ASN A 236 -7.09 -9.85 12.61
C ASN A 236 -8.53 -9.35 12.39
N ALA A 237 -9.54 -10.04 12.95
CA ALA A 237 -10.95 -9.80 12.66
C ALA A 237 -11.39 -8.36 12.92
N THR A 238 -10.90 -7.72 13.99
CA THR A 238 -11.27 -6.33 14.31
C THR A 238 -10.96 -5.37 13.17
N ASN A 239 -9.72 -5.39 12.66
CA ASN A 239 -9.31 -4.54 11.55
C ASN A 239 -10.07 -4.91 10.27
N LEU A 240 -10.18 -6.20 9.97
CA LEU A 240 -10.85 -6.69 8.75
C LEU A 240 -12.31 -6.26 8.68
N LEU A 241 -13.07 -6.45 9.76
CA LEU A 241 -14.49 -6.13 9.82
C LEU A 241 -14.71 -4.61 9.78
N ALA A 242 -13.91 -3.84 10.53
CA ALA A 242 -13.99 -2.38 10.51
C ALA A 242 -13.67 -1.81 9.11
N THR A 243 -12.69 -2.39 8.43
CA THR A 243 -12.32 -2.02 7.06
C THR A 243 -13.41 -2.36 6.07
N ALA A 244 -14.02 -3.55 6.18
CA ALA A 244 -15.13 -3.96 5.34
C ALA A 244 -16.34 -3.01 5.51
N GLU A 245 -16.69 -2.66 6.75
CA GLU A 245 -17.76 -1.71 7.06
C GLU A 245 -17.48 -0.31 6.47
N TYR A 246 -16.23 0.16 6.55
CA TYR A 246 -15.84 1.45 5.98
C TYR A 246 -15.76 1.45 4.45
N ALA A 247 -15.37 0.33 3.83
CA ALA A 247 -15.23 0.23 2.39
C ALA A 247 -16.54 0.60 1.66
N ASP A 248 -17.68 0.15 2.18
CA ASP A 248 -19.01 0.46 1.63
C ASP A 248 -19.38 1.95 1.73
N PHE A 249 -18.91 2.66 2.75
CA PHE A 249 -19.10 4.10 2.93
C PHE A 249 -18.12 4.97 2.10
N SER A 250 -17.05 4.35 1.60
CA SER A 250 -15.97 5.05 0.90
C SER A 250 -16.12 5.06 -0.62
N THR A 251 -15.21 5.76 -1.31
CA THR A 251 -15.05 5.71 -2.77
C THR A 251 -14.72 4.31 -3.32
N ARG A 252 -14.55 3.28 -2.47
CA ARG A 252 -14.45 1.87 -2.87
C ARG A 252 -15.81 1.14 -2.97
N GLY A 253 -16.87 1.73 -2.41
CA GLY A 253 -18.26 1.25 -2.55
C GLY A 253 -18.85 1.53 -3.94
N LYS A 254 -20.16 1.39 -4.13
CA LYS A 254 -20.85 1.79 -5.38
C LYS A 254 -21.37 3.23 -5.30
N SER A 255 -21.44 3.93 -6.43
CA SER A 255 -22.08 5.25 -6.50
C SER A 255 -23.60 5.11 -6.49
N GLU A 256 -24.28 5.91 -5.67
CA GLU A 256 -25.74 6.07 -5.74
C GLU A 256 -26.17 7.10 -6.81
N LEU A 257 -25.24 7.95 -7.28
CA LEU A 257 -25.50 8.94 -8.33
C LEU A 257 -25.37 8.30 -9.72
N THR A 258 -26.35 8.55 -10.59
CA THR A 258 -26.41 8.01 -11.96
C THR A 258 -26.04 9.04 -13.04
N PHE A 259 -25.43 10.15 -12.66
CA PHE A 259 -24.96 11.20 -13.55
C PHE A 259 -23.60 11.71 -13.05
N ASN A 260 -22.75 12.19 -13.95
CA ASN A 260 -21.43 12.75 -13.67
C ASN A 260 -21.53 14.26 -13.32
N PRO A 261 -20.48 14.90 -12.79
CA PRO A 261 -20.51 16.33 -12.42
C PRO A 261 -20.88 17.27 -13.58
N ASP A 262 -20.57 16.88 -14.82
CA ASP A 262 -20.91 17.59 -16.06
C ASP A 262 -22.36 17.37 -16.53
N GLY A 263 -23.13 16.51 -15.85
CA GLY A 263 -24.51 16.16 -16.19
C GLY A 263 -24.67 14.98 -17.13
N SER A 264 -23.57 14.42 -17.67
CA SER A 264 -23.61 13.22 -18.51
C SER A 264 -24.07 11.99 -17.71
N LYS A 265 -24.64 10.99 -18.39
CA LYS A 265 -25.11 9.76 -17.73
C LYS A 265 -23.91 8.96 -17.22
N ASN A 266 -23.95 8.56 -15.95
CA ASN A 266 -22.93 7.66 -15.41
C ASN A 266 -23.27 6.22 -15.86
N THR A 267 -22.40 5.63 -16.68
CA THR A 267 -22.51 4.27 -17.19
C THR A 267 -21.68 3.25 -16.42
N ASP A 268 -20.85 3.70 -15.46
CA ASP A 268 -19.98 2.82 -14.69
C ASP A 268 -20.73 2.17 -13.53
N THR A 269 -20.88 0.84 -13.63
CA THR A 269 -21.46 0.00 -12.58
C THR A 269 -20.41 -0.63 -11.66
N SER A 270 -19.12 -0.50 -12.02
CA SER A 270 -17.98 -1.01 -11.25
C SER A 270 -17.57 -0.04 -10.14
N ALA A 271 -16.96 -0.59 -9.09
CA ALA A 271 -16.42 0.21 -7.98
C ALA A 271 -15.27 1.15 -8.42
N MET A 272 -14.58 0.79 -9.51
CA MET A 272 -13.48 1.51 -10.15
C MET A 272 -13.56 1.32 -11.67
N THR A 273 -13.16 2.34 -12.44
CA THR A 273 -13.15 2.26 -13.92
C THR A 273 -12.05 1.30 -14.39
N ARG A 274 -12.21 0.70 -15.58
CA ARG A 274 -11.19 -0.18 -16.17
C ARG A 274 -9.86 0.54 -16.33
N ASP A 275 -9.90 1.76 -16.87
CA ASP A 275 -8.72 2.61 -17.05
C ASP A 275 -7.96 2.85 -15.74
N TYR A 276 -8.68 3.06 -14.63
CA TYR A 276 -8.07 3.25 -13.33
C TYR A 276 -7.46 1.97 -12.75
N ILE A 277 -8.08 0.81 -12.98
CA ILE A 277 -7.51 -0.50 -12.58
C ILE A 277 -6.18 -0.73 -13.33
N THR A 278 -6.18 -0.48 -14.64
CA THR A 278 -5.05 -0.73 -15.54
C THR A 278 -4.13 0.47 -15.75
N GLU A 279 -4.27 1.53 -14.95
CA GLU A 279 -3.50 2.78 -15.08
C GLU A 279 -1.99 2.52 -15.11
N TYR A 280 -1.52 1.70 -14.15
CA TYR A 280 -0.15 1.20 -14.10
C TYR A 280 -0.11 -0.23 -14.65
N SER A 281 0.04 -0.32 -15.97
CA SER A 281 0.21 -1.56 -16.73
C SER A 281 1.64 -1.63 -17.25
N TYR A 282 2.30 -2.74 -17.01
CA TYR A 282 3.69 -2.94 -17.40
C TYR A 282 3.81 -3.19 -18.92
N GLY A 283 4.77 -2.58 -19.60
CA GLY A 283 4.99 -2.82 -21.03
C GLY A 283 5.43 -4.26 -21.31
N VAL A 284 5.00 -4.83 -22.44
CA VAL A 284 5.40 -6.20 -22.81
C VAL A 284 6.92 -6.27 -23.01
N MET A 285 7.49 -5.32 -23.76
CA MET A 285 8.93 -5.23 -23.96
C MET A 285 9.66 -4.66 -22.73
N GLU A 286 8.95 -3.89 -21.89
CA GLU A 286 9.45 -3.43 -20.58
C GLU A 286 9.82 -4.60 -19.66
N SER A 287 9.30 -5.81 -19.91
CA SER A 287 9.73 -7.07 -19.27
C SER A 287 11.24 -7.31 -19.26
N PHE A 288 11.98 -6.76 -20.23
CA PHE A 288 13.43 -6.88 -20.24
C PHE A 288 14.15 -5.98 -19.22
N ASN A 289 13.45 -5.03 -18.58
CA ASN A 289 13.97 -4.31 -17.41
C ASN A 289 14.30 -5.25 -16.24
N LEU A 290 13.70 -6.46 -16.20
CA LEU A 290 14.04 -7.50 -15.23
C LEU A 290 15.51 -7.94 -15.30
N ILE A 291 16.13 -7.86 -16.49
CA ILE A 291 17.52 -8.28 -16.74
C ILE A 291 18.48 -7.12 -16.99
N ALA A 292 17.98 -5.94 -17.41
CA ALA A 292 18.77 -4.74 -17.63
C ALA A 292 17.99 -3.50 -17.15
N PRO A 293 18.36 -2.86 -16.03
CA PRO A 293 17.46 -2.00 -15.28
C PRO A 293 16.91 -0.81 -16.09
N ARG A 294 17.74 -0.08 -16.83
CA ARG A 294 17.32 1.14 -17.54
C ARG A 294 17.11 0.92 -19.03
N LEU A 295 16.66 -0.27 -19.44
CA LEU A 295 16.37 -0.55 -20.84
C LEU A 295 15.27 0.39 -21.36
N PHE A 296 14.21 0.61 -20.57
CA PHE A 296 13.16 1.60 -20.84
C PHE A 296 13.32 2.91 -20.05
N GLY A 297 14.58 3.25 -19.70
CA GLY A 297 14.89 4.35 -18.77
C GLY A 297 14.75 3.94 -17.30
N GLY A 298 15.22 4.80 -16.39
CA GLY A 298 15.22 4.51 -14.95
C GLY A 298 13.98 5.03 -14.23
N SER A 299 13.69 6.31 -14.33
CA SER A 299 12.55 6.93 -13.65
C SER A 299 12.06 8.18 -14.40
N ASN A 300 10.93 8.73 -13.98
CA ASN A 300 10.46 10.02 -14.49
C ASN A 300 11.26 11.22 -13.95
N SER A 301 12.22 10.98 -13.05
CA SER A 301 13.16 11.98 -12.54
C SER A 301 14.45 11.28 -12.14
N GLU A 302 15.40 11.20 -13.08
CA GLU A 302 16.69 10.55 -12.91
C GLU A 302 17.81 11.55 -13.21
N SER A 303 18.87 11.49 -12.41
CA SER A 303 20.08 12.28 -12.66
C SER A 303 20.88 11.64 -13.79
N LEU A 304 21.09 12.39 -14.86
CA LEU A 304 21.86 11.97 -16.04
C LEU A 304 23.36 12.23 -15.93
N GLY A 305 23.78 13.11 -15.01
CA GLY A 305 25.18 13.52 -14.88
C GLY A 305 25.65 14.52 -15.94
N THR A 306 26.87 15.01 -15.78
CA THR A 306 27.49 16.02 -16.66
C THR A 306 28.12 15.42 -17.92
N ASP A 307 28.11 14.09 -18.04
CA ASP A 307 28.57 13.32 -19.21
C ASP A 307 27.42 12.95 -20.16
N SER A 308 26.25 13.57 -19.99
CA SER A 308 25.04 13.30 -20.75
C SER A 308 24.91 14.17 -22.00
N SER A 309 24.24 13.63 -23.01
CA SER A 309 23.87 14.34 -24.24
C SER A 309 22.98 15.55 -23.94
N MET A 310 22.10 15.45 -22.95
CA MET A 310 21.29 16.57 -22.48
C MET A 310 22.16 17.68 -21.86
N TYR A 311 23.17 17.33 -21.06
CA TYR A 311 24.08 18.34 -20.50
C TYR A 311 24.84 19.05 -21.62
N ASP A 312 25.43 18.31 -22.56
CA ASP A 312 26.12 18.88 -23.73
C ASP A 312 25.19 19.78 -24.56
N PHE A 313 23.93 19.35 -24.75
CA PHE A 313 22.91 20.17 -25.41
C PHE A 313 22.68 21.48 -24.66
N MET A 314 22.47 21.46 -23.34
CA MET A 314 22.26 22.68 -22.56
C MET A 314 23.45 23.64 -22.62
N ILE A 315 24.67 23.11 -22.54
CA ILE A 315 25.89 23.91 -22.70
C ILE A 315 25.94 24.54 -24.11
N SER A 316 25.57 23.78 -25.15
CA SER A 316 25.51 24.30 -26.53
C SER A 316 24.46 25.41 -26.72
N GLN A 317 23.42 25.44 -25.88
CA GLN A 317 22.41 26.51 -25.85
C GLN A 317 22.82 27.72 -24.98
N GLY A 318 24.05 27.72 -24.43
CA GLY A 318 24.56 28.83 -23.61
C GLY A 318 24.11 28.81 -22.14
N VAL A 319 23.54 27.69 -21.65
CA VAL A 319 23.15 27.56 -20.24
C VAL A 319 24.41 27.45 -19.37
N PRO A 320 24.55 28.23 -18.28
CA PRO A 320 25.69 28.13 -17.37
C PRO A 320 25.84 26.72 -16.77
N ALA A 321 27.08 26.25 -16.63
CA ALA A 321 27.39 24.87 -16.22
C ALA A 321 26.69 24.42 -14.92
N GLY A 322 26.60 25.30 -13.91
CA GLY A 322 25.88 24.98 -12.67
C GLY A 322 24.39 24.76 -12.88
N GLN A 323 23.73 25.63 -13.68
CA GLN A 323 22.32 25.48 -14.01
C GLN A 323 22.06 24.26 -14.89
N ALA A 324 22.96 23.96 -15.83
CA ALA A 324 22.88 22.76 -16.65
C ALA A 324 23.01 21.49 -15.80
N ALA A 325 23.94 21.46 -14.84
CA ALA A 325 24.11 20.34 -13.92
C ALA A 325 22.88 20.12 -13.03
N ASP A 326 22.30 21.20 -12.51
CA ASP A 326 21.06 21.13 -11.72
C ASP A 326 19.88 20.66 -12.56
N PHE A 327 19.75 21.13 -13.80
CA PHE A 327 18.68 20.73 -14.69
C PHE A 327 18.75 19.24 -15.07
N VAL A 328 19.93 18.72 -15.40
CA VAL A 328 20.10 17.29 -15.74
C VAL A 328 20.02 16.36 -14.52
N SER A 329 19.85 16.90 -13.32
CA SER A 329 19.70 16.11 -12.08
C SER A 329 18.34 15.44 -11.93
N GLY A 330 17.34 15.84 -12.72
CA GLY A 330 15.95 15.36 -12.60
C GLY A 330 15.24 15.13 -13.94
N MET A 331 15.91 14.50 -14.91
CA MET A 331 15.37 14.30 -16.26
C MET A 331 14.46 13.07 -16.36
N PRO A 332 13.38 13.11 -17.18
CA PRO A 332 12.48 11.98 -17.37
C PRO A 332 13.06 10.98 -18.38
N THR A 333 13.94 10.12 -17.88
CA THR A 333 14.58 9.09 -18.69
C THR A 333 13.62 7.96 -19.05
N TYR A 334 12.62 7.68 -18.21
CA TYR A 334 11.60 6.68 -18.48
C TYR A 334 10.81 6.95 -19.76
N TRP A 335 10.64 5.93 -20.59
CA TRP A 335 9.94 6.01 -21.88
C TRP A 335 9.02 4.81 -22.17
N GLY A 336 8.65 4.03 -21.14
CA GLY A 336 7.69 2.92 -21.26
C GLY A 336 6.21 3.35 -21.17
N ASP A 337 5.33 2.38 -21.00
CA ASP A 337 3.87 2.55 -21.08
C ASP A 337 3.19 3.02 -19.79
N GLN A 338 3.94 3.09 -18.69
CA GLN A 338 3.43 3.51 -17.38
C GLN A 338 3.42 5.06 -17.25
N PRO A 339 2.48 5.65 -16.51
CA PRO A 339 2.41 7.11 -16.37
C PRO A 339 3.57 7.67 -15.56
N ILE A 340 3.89 7.05 -14.42
CA ILE A 340 4.98 7.44 -13.52
C ILE A 340 5.65 6.19 -12.97
N VAL A 341 6.98 6.18 -13.01
CA VAL A 341 7.87 5.13 -12.51
C VAL A 341 8.96 5.80 -11.67
N ALA A 342 9.08 5.37 -10.42
CA ALA A 342 10.13 5.83 -9.51
C ALA A 342 11.47 5.14 -9.78
N ALA A 343 11.44 3.92 -10.33
CA ALA A 343 12.59 3.08 -10.64
C ALA A 343 12.15 1.83 -11.42
N PRO A 344 13.07 1.16 -12.15
CA PRO A 344 12.73 -0.03 -12.92
C PRO A 344 12.50 -1.25 -12.02
N ALA A 345 11.63 -2.16 -12.49
CA ALA A 345 11.42 -3.47 -11.88
C ALA A 345 12.59 -4.42 -12.21
N TYR A 346 13.74 -4.22 -11.55
CA TYR A 346 14.96 -5.00 -11.76
C TYR A 346 15.16 -6.07 -10.68
N ILE A 347 15.37 -7.32 -11.09
CA ILE A 347 15.56 -8.47 -10.18
C ILE A 347 17.01 -8.94 -10.05
N GLY A 348 17.93 -8.32 -10.79
CA GLY A 348 19.33 -8.75 -10.86
C GLY A 348 19.57 -9.71 -12.02
N VAL A 349 20.54 -9.39 -12.88
CA VAL A 349 20.87 -10.23 -14.04
C VAL A 349 21.51 -11.54 -13.57
N VAL A 350 22.29 -11.49 -12.50
CA VAL A 350 22.92 -12.67 -11.89
C VAL A 350 21.84 -13.59 -11.31
N VAL A 351 20.82 -13.03 -10.67
CA VAL A 351 19.65 -13.78 -10.18
C VAL A 351 18.93 -14.45 -11.34
N PHE A 352 18.62 -13.71 -12.40
CA PHE A 352 17.96 -14.25 -13.59
C PHE A 352 18.76 -15.41 -14.21
N PHE A 353 20.06 -15.23 -14.41
CA PHE A 353 20.96 -16.25 -14.96
C PHE A 353 21.01 -17.52 -14.13
N LEU A 354 21.13 -17.40 -12.80
CA LEU A 354 21.08 -18.55 -11.90
C LEU A 354 19.68 -19.20 -11.89
N GLY A 355 18.62 -18.41 -12.12
CA GLY A 355 17.26 -18.92 -12.30
C GLY A 355 17.13 -19.80 -13.54
N ILE A 356 17.68 -19.37 -14.68
CA ILE A 356 17.76 -20.18 -15.91
C ILE A 356 18.61 -21.44 -15.68
N LEU A 357 19.74 -21.31 -14.98
CA LEU A 357 20.56 -22.46 -14.57
C LEU A 357 19.73 -23.50 -13.81
N ALA A 358 18.85 -23.07 -12.89
CA ALA A 358 17.95 -23.96 -12.14
C ALA A 358 16.98 -24.73 -13.03
N LEU A 359 16.44 -24.09 -14.06
CA LEU A 359 15.52 -24.74 -15.00
C LEU A 359 16.20 -25.88 -15.77
N ILE A 360 17.52 -25.83 -15.90
CA ILE A 360 18.32 -26.87 -16.56
C ILE A 360 18.77 -27.94 -15.56
N ILE A 361 19.43 -27.54 -14.46
CA ILE A 361 20.17 -28.49 -13.59
C ILE A 361 19.37 -29.02 -12.39
N ASP A 362 18.31 -28.34 -11.95
CA ASP A 362 17.59 -28.74 -10.74
C ASP A 362 16.56 -29.83 -11.03
N GLU A 363 16.65 -31.00 -10.38
CA GLU A 363 15.69 -32.09 -10.67
C GLU A 363 14.32 -31.89 -10.00
N ARG A 364 14.23 -31.01 -8.99
CA ARG A 364 13.02 -30.85 -8.17
C ARG A 364 11.94 -30.18 -9.01
N LYS A 365 10.82 -30.89 -9.21
CA LYS A 365 9.69 -30.40 -10.01
C LYS A 365 9.02 -29.13 -9.45
N ILE A 366 9.20 -28.82 -8.17
CA ILE A 366 8.72 -27.58 -7.55
C ILE A 366 9.31 -26.32 -8.23
N LYS A 367 10.45 -26.42 -8.94
CA LYS A 367 10.99 -25.30 -9.73
C LYS A 367 10.00 -24.78 -10.77
N TYR A 368 9.20 -25.66 -11.38
CA TYR A 368 8.18 -25.25 -12.34
C TYR A 368 7.04 -24.49 -11.69
N VAL A 369 6.78 -24.70 -10.39
CA VAL A 369 5.76 -23.94 -9.65
C VAL A 369 6.22 -22.49 -9.45
N PHE A 370 7.47 -22.28 -9.05
CA PHE A 370 8.04 -20.92 -8.95
C PHE A 370 8.14 -20.25 -10.32
N LEU A 371 8.50 -21.00 -11.38
CA LEU A 371 8.45 -20.48 -12.75
C LEU A 371 7.02 -20.08 -13.15
N SER A 372 6.03 -20.93 -12.91
CA SER A 372 4.62 -20.61 -13.21
C SER A 372 4.14 -19.40 -12.42
N GLY A 373 4.51 -19.27 -11.14
CA GLY A 373 4.21 -18.08 -10.34
C GLY A 373 4.79 -16.80 -10.94
N ALA A 374 6.06 -16.84 -11.34
CA ALA A 374 6.72 -15.72 -12.01
C ALA A 374 6.08 -15.37 -13.36
N VAL A 375 5.73 -16.36 -14.18
CA VAL A 375 5.09 -16.15 -15.49
C VAL A 375 3.68 -15.58 -15.32
N VAL A 376 2.87 -16.15 -14.42
CA VAL A 376 1.51 -15.62 -14.14
C VAL A 376 1.57 -14.19 -13.64
N ALA A 377 2.50 -13.88 -12.73
CA ALA A 377 2.72 -12.52 -12.26
C ALA A 377 3.12 -11.59 -13.42
N LEU A 378 4.04 -11.99 -14.30
CA LEU A 378 4.43 -11.18 -15.46
C LEU A 378 3.24 -10.92 -16.40
N LEU A 379 2.49 -11.96 -16.78
CA LEU A 379 1.36 -11.82 -17.69
C LEU A 379 0.25 -10.92 -17.13
N LEU A 380 -0.06 -11.03 -15.84
CA LEU A 380 -1.04 -10.16 -15.18
C LEU A 380 -0.52 -8.73 -14.99
N SER A 381 0.80 -8.55 -14.84
CA SER A 381 1.41 -7.22 -14.73
C SER A 381 1.25 -6.37 -16.00
N TRP A 382 1.09 -7.02 -17.17
CA TRP A 382 0.92 -6.33 -18.45
C TRP A 382 -0.39 -5.55 -18.58
N GLY A 383 -1.42 -5.88 -17.78
CA GLY A 383 -2.65 -5.09 -17.70
C GLY A 383 -3.28 -4.79 -19.07
N LYS A 384 -3.43 -3.50 -19.41
CA LYS A 384 -4.01 -3.04 -20.69
C LYS A 384 -3.22 -3.51 -21.92
N ASN A 385 -1.95 -3.89 -21.74
CA ASN A 385 -1.10 -4.45 -22.81
C ASN A 385 -1.39 -5.93 -23.08
N PHE A 386 -2.23 -6.59 -22.28
CA PHE A 386 -2.78 -7.93 -22.55
C PHE A 386 -4.27 -8.00 -22.15
N PRO A 387 -5.17 -7.34 -22.91
CA PRO A 387 -6.56 -7.14 -22.51
C PRO A 387 -7.32 -8.46 -22.35
N ALA A 388 -7.07 -9.46 -23.20
CA ALA A 388 -7.77 -10.75 -23.12
C ALA A 388 -7.62 -11.44 -21.74
N LEU A 389 -6.44 -11.38 -21.12
CA LEU A 389 -6.23 -11.93 -19.78
C LEU A 389 -6.77 -10.97 -18.71
N THR A 390 -6.49 -9.68 -18.85
CA THR A 390 -6.84 -8.67 -17.86
C THR A 390 -8.36 -8.52 -17.72
N ASP A 391 -9.09 -8.47 -18.82
CA ASP A 391 -10.55 -8.37 -18.84
C ASP A 391 -11.20 -9.63 -18.25
N PHE A 392 -10.67 -10.82 -18.55
CA PHE A 392 -11.12 -12.05 -17.91
C PHE A 392 -10.98 -11.98 -16.38
N PHE A 393 -9.85 -11.46 -15.88
CA PHE A 393 -9.65 -11.30 -14.44
C PHE A 393 -10.57 -10.23 -13.83
N ILE A 394 -10.77 -9.10 -14.51
CA ILE A 394 -11.66 -8.03 -14.03
C ILE A 394 -13.12 -8.49 -13.97
N ASP A 395 -13.58 -9.23 -14.98
CA ASP A 395 -14.98 -9.59 -15.13
C ASP A 395 -15.37 -10.85 -14.34
N TYR A 396 -14.47 -11.84 -14.22
CA TYR A 396 -14.81 -13.16 -13.67
C TYR A 396 -14.06 -13.55 -12.39
N VAL A 397 -12.88 -12.98 -12.11
CA VAL A 397 -12.10 -13.38 -10.93
C VAL A 397 -12.52 -12.52 -9.73
N PRO A 398 -13.01 -13.13 -8.64
CA PRO A 398 -13.52 -12.39 -7.49
C PRO A 398 -12.51 -11.39 -6.93
N MET A 399 -12.98 -10.21 -6.52
CA MET A 399 -12.19 -9.14 -5.89
C MET A 399 -11.11 -8.49 -6.76
N TYR A 400 -10.78 -9.00 -7.95
CA TYR A 400 -9.73 -8.41 -8.79
C TYR A 400 -10.03 -6.95 -9.16
N ASN A 401 -11.31 -6.64 -9.46
CA ASN A 401 -11.79 -5.30 -9.78
C ASN A 401 -11.83 -4.30 -8.60
N LYS A 402 -11.28 -4.67 -7.44
CA LYS A 402 -11.16 -3.80 -6.25
C LYS A 402 -9.79 -3.15 -6.12
N PHE A 403 -8.81 -3.58 -6.91
CA PHE A 403 -7.42 -3.14 -6.83
C PHE A 403 -7.00 -2.29 -8.03
N ARG A 404 -5.99 -1.43 -7.85
CA ARG A 404 -5.38 -0.63 -8.93
C ARG A 404 -3.92 -1.01 -9.11
N ALA A 405 -3.32 -0.58 -10.21
CA ALA A 405 -1.89 -0.76 -10.48
C ALA A 405 -1.48 -2.24 -10.53
N VAL A 406 -2.00 -2.92 -11.56
CA VAL A 406 -1.79 -4.36 -11.80
C VAL A 406 -0.31 -4.75 -11.94
N SER A 407 0.56 -3.82 -12.34
CA SER A 407 2.01 -4.06 -12.39
C SER A 407 2.61 -4.51 -11.04
N SER A 408 2.01 -4.11 -9.92
CA SER A 408 2.51 -4.46 -8.58
C SER A 408 2.43 -5.96 -8.22
N ILE A 409 1.77 -6.79 -9.02
CA ILE A 409 1.83 -8.26 -8.86
C ILE A 409 3.25 -8.82 -9.07
N GLN A 410 4.14 -8.05 -9.70
CA GLN A 410 5.54 -8.42 -9.91
C GLN A 410 6.28 -8.78 -8.63
N VAL A 411 5.84 -8.36 -7.44
CA VAL A 411 6.39 -8.85 -6.16
C VAL A 411 6.45 -10.37 -6.05
N ILE A 412 5.50 -11.08 -6.67
CA ILE A 412 5.51 -12.55 -6.73
C ILE A 412 6.61 -13.06 -7.66
N LEU A 413 6.85 -12.38 -8.77
CA LEU A 413 7.98 -12.65 -9.67
C LEU A 413 9.30 -12.42 -8.95
N GLU A 414 9.44 -11.29 -8.25
CA GLU A 414 10.62 -10.93 -7.47
C GLU A 414 10.85 -11.86 -6.26
N LEU A 415 9.83 -12.58 -5.80
CA LEU A 415 9.99 -13.68 -4.84
C LEU A 415 10.44 -14.96 -5.55
N CYS A 416 9.79 -15.32 -6.67
CA CYS A 416 9.99 -16.60 -7.34
C CYS A 416 11.38 -16.73 -7.99
N PHE A 417 11.88 -15.69 -8.66
CA PHE A 417 13.16 -15.75 -9.38
C PHE A 417 14.37 -15.91 -8.45
N PRO A 418 14.49 -15.17 -7.32
CA PRO A 418 15.52 -15.45 -6.33
C PRO A 418 15.44 -16.86 -5.74
N VAL A 419 14.24 -17.44 -5.58
CA VAL A 419 14.11 -18.85 -5.17
C VAL A 419 14.73 -19.77 -6.21
N LEU A 420 14.37 -19.57 -7.49
CA LEU A 420 14.93 -20.33 -8.61
C LEU A 420 16.45 -20.18 -8.66
N ALA A 421 16.97 -18.96 -8.56
CA ALA A 421 18.41 -18.67 -8.58
C ALA A 421 19.19 -19.49 -7.55
N VAL A 422 18.71 -19.48 -6.31
CA VAL A 422 19.38 -20.20 -5.22
C VAL A 422 19.20 -21.71 -5.34
N MET A 423 18.04 -22.17 -5.84
CA MET A 423 17.84 -23.59 -6.17
C MET A 423 18.83 -24.06 -7.25
N GLY A 424 19.02 -23.27 -8.31
CA GLY A 424 19.99 -23.54 -9.37
C GLY A 424 21.41 -23.59 -8.85
N LEU A 425 21.80 -22.61 -8.03
CA LEU A 425 23.11 -22.61 -7.39
C LEU A 425 23.30 -23.85 -6.49
N GLN A 426 22.32 -24.18 -5.65
CA GLN A 426 22.37 -25.34 -4.76
C GLN A 426 22.54 -26.66 -5.54
N SER A 427 21.82 -26.82 -6.65
CA SER A 427 21.87 -28.02 -7.49
C SER A 427 23.15 -28.10 -8.30
N PHE A 428 23.63 -26.97 -8.83
CA PHE A 428 24.92 -26.88 -9.52
C PHE A 428 26.07 -27.42 -8.67
N PHE A 429 26.12 -27.03 -7.39
CA PHE A 429 27.15 -27.50 -6.46
C PHE A 429 27.03 -28.96 -6.03
N LYS A 430 25.92 -29.64 -6.34
CA LYS A 430 25.69 -31.06 -6.06
C LYS A 430 25.84 -31.96 -7.29
N ALA A 431 25.69 -31.39 -8.49
CA ALA A 431 25.80 -32.08 -9.76
C ALA A 431 27.24 -32.48 -10.09
N ASP A 432 27.38 -33.43 -11.01
CA ASP A 432 28.70 -33.82 -11.52
C ASP A 432 29.30 -32.74 -12.46
N LYS A 433 30.58 -32.89 -12.82
CA LYS A 433 31.28 -31.89 -13.66
C LYS A 433 30.70 -31.76 -15.07
N LYS A 434 30.13 -32.84 -15.63
CA LYS A 434 29.56 -32.85 -16.98
C LYS A 434 28.24 -32.09 -16.99
N GLU A 435 27.37 -32.38 -16.03
CA GLU A 435 26.10 -31.68 -15.82
C GLU A 435 26.31 -30.20 -15.50
N GLN A 436 27.27 -29.89 -14.63
CA GLN A 436 27.68 -28.51 -14.33
C GLN A 436 28.06 -27.76 -15.61
N TRP A 437 28.93 -28.33 -16.44
CA TRP A 437 29.36 -27.69 -17.68
C TRP A 437 28.21 -27.50 -18.68
N GLN A 438 27.39 -28.54 -18.86
CA GLN A 438 26.25 -28.49 -19.78
C GLN A 438 25.26 -27.39 -19.37
N ALA A 439 24.88 -27.35 -18.09
CA ALA A 439 23.97 -26.35 -17.57
C ALA A 439 24.57 -24.94 -17.66
N LEU A 440 25.85 -24.77 -17.31
CA LEU A 440 26.54 -23.49 -17.34
C LEU A 440 26.64 -22.92 -18.76
N TRP A 441 27.06 -23.72 -19.73
CA TRP A 441 27.17 -23.26 -21.12
C TRP A 441 25.80 -22.91 -21.69
N GLN A 442 24.78 -23.75 -21.47
CA GLN A 442 23.43 -23.50 -21.95
C GLN A 442 22.80 -22.25 -21.33
N SER A 443 22.91 -22.07 -20.00
CA SER A 443 22.40 -20.87 -19.34
C SER A 443 23.12 -19.61 -19.80
N THR A 444 24.44 -19.69 -20.01
CA THR A 444 25.24 -18.56 -20.52
C THR A 444 24.82 -18.21 -21.94
N ALA A 445 24.70 -19.20 -22.82
CA ALA A 445 24.28 -19.01 -24.20
C ALA A 445 22.88 -18.39 -24.31
N ILE A 446 21.92 -18.84 -23.48
CA ILE A 446 20.56 -18.28 -23.44
C ILE A 446 20.61 -16.80 -23.02
N VAL A 447 21.22 -16.49 -21.88
CA VAL A 447 21.17 -15.12 -21.33
C VAL A 447 22.00 -14.13 -22.16
N ILE A 448 23.23 -14.51 -22.53
CA ILE A 448 24.06 -13.67 -23.41
C ILE A 448 23.42 -13.56 -24.80
N GLY A 449 22.83 -14.64 -25.33
CA GLY A 449 22.09 -14.60 -26.59
C GLY A 449 20.94 -13.60 -26.56
N THR A 450 20.14 -13.58 -25.48
CA THR A 450 19.09 -12.57 -25.29
C THR A 450 19.68 -11.16 -25.25
N ILE A 451 20.75 -10.92 -24.50
CA ILE A 451 21.41 -9.60 -24.43
C ILE A 451 21.92 -9.14 -25.80
N VAL A 452 22.55 -10.04 -26.56
CA VAL A 452 23.04 -9.74 -27.92
C VAL A 452 21.88 -9.40 -28.85
N ILE A 453 20.78 -10.15 -28.80
CA ILE A 453 19.58 -9.85 -29.60
C ILE A 453 19.02 -8.47 -29.23
N LEU A 454 18.92 -8.13 -27.95
CA LEU A 454 18.46 -6.81 -27.49
C LEU A 454 19.41 -5.69 -27.95
N PHE A 455 20.72 -5.94 -27.91
CA PHE A 455 21.72 -4.97 -28.35
C PHE A 455 21.64 -4.71 -29.87
N LEU A 456 21.49 -5.77 -30.67
CA LEU A 456 21.38 -5.67 -32.13
C LEU A 456 20.02 -5.10 -32.58
N SER A 457 18.96 -5.36 -31.82
CA SER A 457 17.61 -4.81 -32.09
C SER A 457 17.42 -3.39 -31.57
N LYS A 458 18.46 -2.73 -31.03
CA LYS A 458 18.41 -1.34 -30.52
C LYS A 458 17.72 -0.37 -31.50
N GLY A 459 18.00 -0.48 -32.80
CA GLY A 459 17.42 0.40 -33.83
C GLY A 459 15.91 0.24 -34.05
N MET A 460 15.29 -0.82 -33.49
CA MET A 460 13.85 -1.06 -33.60
C MET A 460 13.04 -0.29 -32.53
N PHE A 461 13.69 0.27 -31.51
CA PHE A 461 13.03 1.01 -30.44
C PHE A 461 12.98 2.51 -30.76
N SER A 462 11.86 3.17 -30.44
CA SER A 462 11.66 4.61 -30.68
C SER A 462 12.42 5.50 -29.70
N PHE A 463 12.69 5.00 -28.49
CA PHE A 463 13.20 5.75 -27.33
C PHE A 463 12.34 6.98 -26.97
N SER A 464 11.08 7.01 -27.42
CA SER A 464 10.17 8.13 -27.19
C SER A 464 9.23 7.84 -26.02
N GLY A 465 9.08 8.80 -25.12
CA GLY A 465 8.19 8.72 -23.96
C GLY A 465 6.99 9.67 -24.06
N ALA A 466 6.02 9.50 -23.17
CA ALA A 466 4.77 10.28 -23.16
C ALA A 466 4.98 11.79 -22.98
N SER A 467 6.03 12.20 -22.25
CA SER A 467 6.36 13.62 -22.01
C SER A 467 7.05 14.31 -23.19
N ASP A 468 7.48 13.56 -24.22
CA ASP A 468 8.30 14.11 -25.30
C ASP A 468 7.55 15.12 -26.17
N SER A 469 6.22 14.99 -26.32
CA SER A 469 5.39 15.98 -27.03
C SER A 469 5.46 17.34 -26.36
N TYR A 470 5.26 17.37 -25.04
CA TYR A 470 5.37 18.59 -24.22
C TYR A 470 6.76 19.23 -24.33
N PHE A 471 7.82 18.43 -24.28
CA PHE A 471 9.18 18.96 -24.41
C PHE A 471 9.49 19.45 -25.82
N THR A 472 8.95 18.80 -26.84
CA THR A 472 9.07 19.27 -28.23
C THR A 472 8.41 20.63 -28.41
N GLU A 473 7.22 20.84 -27.83
CA GLU A 473 6.50 22.12 -27.88
C GLU A 473 7.20 23.20 -27.05
N SER A 474 7.74 22.86 -25.88
CA SER A 474 8.31 23.83 -24.93
C SER A 474 9.76 24.21 -25.23
N TYR A 475 10.58 23.27 -25.72
CA TYR A 475 12.03 23.42 -25.88
C TYR A 475 12.54 23.06 -27.29
N GLY A 476 11.66 22.57 -28.17
CA GLY A 476 11.99 22.21 -29.55
C GLY A 476 12.45 20.75 -29.75
N PRO A 477 12.52 20.28 -31.02
CA PRO A 477 12.87 18.88 -31.34
C PRO A 477 14.27 18.46 -30.87
N SER A 478 15.25 19.35 -30.96
CA SER A 478 16.65 19.05 -30.58
C SER A 478 16.81 18.69 -29.11
N PHE A 479 15.96 19.23 -28.23
CA PHE A 479 15.91 18.85 -26.81
C PHE A 479 15.53 17.38 -26.66
N VAL A 480 14.47 16.96 -27.37
CA VAL A 480 13.99 15.58 -27.32
C VAL A 480 14.99 14.63 -27.98
N ASP A 481 15.70 15.06 -29.02
CA ASP A 481 16.77 14.26 -29.63
C ASP A 481 17.94 14.02 -28.67
N ALA A 482 18.35 15.05 -27.90
CA ALA A 482 19.35 14.91 -26.85
C ALA A 482 18.89 13.91 -25.77
N LEU A 483 17.63 14.02 -25.31
CA LEU A 483 17.05 13.09 -24.33
C LEU A 483 16.97 11.65 -24.88
N LYS A 484 16.60 11.47 -26.16
CA LYS A 484 16.59 10.17 -26.84
C LYS A 484 17.99 9.57 -26.93
N ASN A 485 19.02 10.39 -27.14
CA ASN A 485 20.41 9.93 -27.15
C ASN A 485 20.85 9.45 -25.77
N ASP A 486 20.47 10.13 -24.69
CA ASP A 486 20.71 9.66 -23.34
C ASP A 486 20.00 8.33 -23.06
N ARG A 487 18.73 8.20 -23.44
CA ARG A 487 17.98 6.92 -23.33
C ARG A 487 18.67 5.78 -24.10
N LYS A 488 19.19 6.03 -25.31
CA LYS A 488 19.96 5.06 -26.10
C LYS A 488 21.28 4.68 -25.42
N THR A 489 21.95 5.62 -24.75
CA THR A 489 23.19 5.37 -24.00
C THR A 489 22.90 4.51 -22.78
N LEU A 490 21.85 4.83 -22.02
CA LEU A 490 21.40 4.03 -20.88
C LEU A 490 21.07 2.58 -21.27
N PHE A 491 20.32 2.41 -22.36
CA PHE A 491 19.97 1.10 -22.93
C PHE A 491 21.22 0.26 -23.21
N SER A 492 22.20 0.81 -23.93
CA SER A 492 23.43 0.09 -24.28
C SER A 492 24.32 -0.17 -23.06
N ALA A 493 24.48 0.80 -22.17
CA ALA A 493 25.31 0.69 -20.98
C ALA A 493 24.81 -0.44 -20.06
N ASP A 494 23.50 -0.52 -19.83
CA ASP A 494 22.94 -1.52 -18.92
C ASP A 494 22.94 -2.93 -19.53
N LEU A 495 22.79 -3.08 -20.85
CA LEU A 495 22.99 -4.37 -21.52
C LEU A 495 24.45 -4.85 -21.42
N LEU A 496 25.42 -3.96 -21.64
CA LEU A 496 26.85 -4.30 -21.52
C LEU A 496 27.23 -4.64 -20.08
N ARG A 497 26.74 -3.87 -19.09
CA ARG A 497 26.91 -4.16 -17.66
C ARG A 497 26.35 -5.54 -17.32
N SER A 498 25.17 -5.86 -17.86
CA SER A 498 24.51 -7.14 -17.64
C SER A 498 25.32 -8.29 -18.24
N ALA A 499 25.80 -8.16 -19.49
CA ALA A 499 26.67 -9.15 -20.13
C ALA A 499 27.96 -9.37 -19.33
N PHE A 500 28.60 -8.29 -18.86
CA PHE A 500 29.80 -8.35 -18.05
C PHE A 500 29.60 -9.17 -16.77
N LEU A 501 28.52 -8.90 -16.02
CA LEU A 501 28.21 -9.63 -14.78
C LEU A 501 27.93 -11.13 -15.03
N ILE A 502 27.28 -11.46 -16.15
CA ILE A 502 27.05 -12.86 -16.54
C ILE A 502 28.35 -13.57 -16.89
N ILE A 503 29.20 -12.95 -17.70
CA ILE A 503 30.51 -13.52 -18.06
C ILE A 503 31.36 -13.74 -16.81
N LEU A 504 31.34 -12.79 -15.88
CA LEU A 504 32.11 -12.87 -14.64
C LEU A 504 31.58 -14.00 -13.73
N THR A 505 30.26 -14.08 -13.55
CA THR A 505 29.61 -15.15 -12.78
C THR A 505 29.88 -16.52 -13.41
N ALA A 506 29.70 -16.64 -14.73
CA ALA A 506 29.96 -17.87 -15.46
C ALA A 506 31.44 -18.28 -15.38
N GLY A 507 32.36 -17.31 -15.45
CA GLY A 507 33.80 -17.52 -15.30
C GLY A 507 34.16 -18.11 -13.93
N VAL A 508 33.56 -17.62 -12.84
CA VAL A 508 33.76 -18.18 -11.50
C VAL A 508 33.22 -19.61 -11.39
N LEU A 509 32.01 -19.87 -11.90
CA LEU A 509 31.44 -21.22 -11.91
C LEU A 509 32.27 -22.18 -12.79
N TRP A 510 32.82 -21.70 -13.90
CA TRP A 510 33.71 -22.47 -14.76
C TRP A 510 35.05 -22.78 -14.08
N MET A 511 35.67 -21.81 -13.39
CA MET A 511 36.89 -22.04 -12.60
C MET A 511 36.67 -23.11 -11.53
N LEU A 512 35.49 -23.15 -10.91
CA LEU A 512 35.11 -24.23 -10.01
C LEU A 512 35.03 -25.59 -10.73
N ILE A 513 34.39 -25.65 -11.91
CA ILE A 513 34.34 -26.90 -12.71
C ILE A 513 35.77 -27.41 -12.97
N LYS A 514 36.71 -26.50 -13.28
CA LYS A 514 38.14 -26.79 -13.49
C LYS A 514 38.95 -26.99 -12.21
N ASN A 515 38.31 -27.01 -11.04
CA ASN A 515 38.95 -27.15 -9.72
C ASN A 515 40.04 -26.11 -9.43
N LYS A 516 39.94 -24.91 -10.01
CA LYS A 516 40.89 -23.80 -9.79
C LYS A 516 40.61 -22.99 -8.53
N ILE A 517 39.37 -23.05 -8.02
CA ILE A 517 38.93 -22.37 -6.80
C ILE A 517 38.12 -23.31 -5.91
N ALA A 518 38.13 -23.06 -4.61
CA ALA A 518 37.32 -23.81 -3.65
C ALA A 518 35.82 -23.46 -3.77
N GLN A 519 34.97 -24.41 -3.40
CA GLN A 519 33.51 -24.27 -3.44
C GLN A 519 33.00 -23.07 -2.64
N ASN A 520 33.47 -22.88 -1.40
CA ASN A 520 33.03 -21.75 -0.57
C ASN A 520 33.44 -20.40 -1.17
N THR A 521 34.64 -20.33 -1.76
CA THR A 521 35.12 -19.13 -2.46
C THR A 521 34.24 -18.82 -3.67
N ALA A 522 33.86 -19.83 -4.47
CA ALA A 522 32.95 -19.64 -5.58
C ALA A 522 31.57 -19.14 -5.12
N ILE A 523 31.02 -19.71 -4.03
CA ILE A 523 29.73 -19.28 -3.46
C ILE A 523 29.80 -17.81 -3.01
N ILE A 524 30.87 -17.41 -2.33
CA ILE A 524 31.04 -16.03 -1.85
C ILE A 524 31.18 -15.06 -3.02
N LEU A 525 31.99 -15.37 -4.02
CA LEU A 525 32.17 -14.51 -5.19
C LEU A 525 30.87 -14.33 -5.98
N VAL A 526 30.18 -15.43 -6.29
CA VAL A 526 28.87 -15.37 -6.98
C VAL A 526 27.84 -14.62 -6.14
N GLY A 527 27.82 -14.87 -4.83
CA GLY A 527 26.98 -14.14 -3.88
C GLY A 527 27.25 -12.64 -3.87
N LEU A 528 28.54 -12.23 -3.90
CA LEU A 528 28.93 -10.82 -3.97
C LEU A 528 28.52 -10.18 -5.29
N PHE A 529 28.67 -10.85 -6.44
CA PHE A 529 28.20 -10.29 -7.71
C PHE A 529 26.67 -10.15 -7.73
N MET A 530 25.97 -11.15 -7.23
CA MET A 530 24.50 -11.13 -7.13
C MET A 530 23.99 -9.97 -6.26
N VAL A 531 24.63 -9.73 -5.11
CA VAL A 531 24.24 -8.64 -4.20
C VAL A 531 24.70 -7.28 -4.72
N SER A 532 25.92 -7.17 -5.25
CA SER A 532 26.47 -5.90 -5.74
C SER A 532 25.71 -5.40 -6.97
N ASP A 533 25.30 -6.31 -7.86
CA ASP A 533 24.48 -6.00 -9.03
C ASP A 533 23.23 -5.19 -8.65
N LEU A 534 22.51 -5.67 -7.64
CA LEU A 534 21.31 -5.04 -7.11
C LEU A 534 21.62 -3.78 -6.29
N PHE A 535 22.53 -3.89 -5.32
CA PHE A 535 22.87 -2.81 -4.39
C PHE A 535 23.25 -1.51 -5.12
N PHE A 536 24.06 -1.59 -6.17
CA PHE A 536 24.50 -0.41 -6.92
C PHE A 536 23.39 0.20 -7.78
N VAL A 537 22.42 -0.59 -8.23
CA VAL A 537 21.23 -0.08 -8.92
C VAL A 537 20.34 0.63 -7.91
N ASP A 538 20.07 0.01 -6.77
CA ASP A 538 19.18 0.56 -5.75
C ASP A 538 19.70 1.90 -5.20
N LYS A 539 21.02 2.03 -5.00
CA LYS A 539 21.66 3.26 -4.50
C LYS A 539 21.48 4.48 -5.41
N LYS A 540 21.09 4.29 -6.68
CA LYS A 540 20.76 5.41 -7.57
C LYS A 540 19.41 6.05 -7.23
N TYR A 541 18.50 5.26 -6.66
CA TYR A 541 17.13 5.66 -6.41
C TYR A 541 16.82 5.88 -4.92
N VAL A 542 17.43 5.10 -4.02
CA VAL A 542 17.31 5.28 -2.56
C VAL A 542 18.70 5.32 -1.94
N SER A 543 19.06 6.49 -1.41
CA SER A 543 20.40 6.79 -0.96
C SER A 543 20.38 7.64 0.31
N ALA A 544 21.56 8.02 0.80
CA ALA A 544 21.67 8.83 2.02
C ALA A 544 21.14 10.26 1.85
N LYS A 545 21.00 10.75 0.61
CA LYS A 545 20.50 12.11 0.32
C LYS A 545 19.00 12.26 0.61
N ASP A 546 18.28 11.15 0.61
CA ASP A 546 16.82 11.09 0.80
C ASP A 546 16.44 11.15 2.30
N PHE A 547 17.44 11.15 3.19
CA PHE A 547 17.27 11.20 4.63
C PHE A 547 17.39 12.63 5.17
N VAL A 548 16.30 13.10 5.78
CA VAL A 548 16.20 14.40 6.47
C VAL A 548 16.26 14.22 7.98
N SER A 549 16.25 15.31 8.75
CA SER A 549 16.22 15.21 10.21
C SER A 549 14.90 14.61 10.70
N LYS A 550 14.92 13.85 11.79
CA LYS A 550 13.71 13.26 12.40
C LYS A 550 12.61 14.32 12.69
N ARG A 551 13.01 15.55 13.04
CA ARG A 551 12.06 16.64 13.32
C ARG A 551 11.26 17.05 12.09
N GLU A 552 11.89 17.09 10.91
CA GLU A 552 11.22 17.42 9.66
C GLU A 552 10.19 16.35 9.26
N VAL A 553 10.40 15.10 9.65
CA VAL A 553 9.43 14.01 9.42
C VAL A 553 8.28 14.03 10.44
N GLU A 554 8.57 14.28 11.72
CA GLU A 554 7.54 14.32 12.79
C GLU A 554 6.64 15.57 12.72
N VAL A 555 7.15 16.67 12.19
CA VAL A 555 6.41 17.93 11.97
C VAL A 555 6.52 18.31 10.48
N PRO A 556 5.78 17.61 9.61
CA PRO A 556 5.95 17.73 8.16
C PRO A 556 5.33 19.01 7.59
N PHE A 557 4.43 19.65 8.33
CA PHE A 557 3.77 20.89 7.93
C PHE A 557 4.20 22.02 8.84
N GLN A 558 4.61 23.14 8.24
CA GLN A 558 4.90 24.38 8.95
C GLN A 558 3.66 25.26 9.02
N GLU A 559 3.44 25.87 10.18
CA GLU A 559 2.35 26.83 10.41
C GLU A 559 2.57 28.07 9.54
N THR A 560 1.57 28.47 8.77
CA THR A 560 1.63 29.70 7.97
C THR A 560 0.99 30.87 8.71
N GLN A 561 1.20 32.09 8.22
CA GLN A 561 0.57 33.29 8.81
C GLN A 561 -0.96 33.20 8.82
N ALA A 562 -1.53 32.53 7.81
CA ALA A 562 -2.97 32.27 7.72
C ALA A 562 -3.44 31.36 8.87
N ASP A 563 -2.72 30.28 9.16
CA ASP A 563 -3.07 29.40 10.29
C ASP A 563 -2.93 30.14 11.62
N ALA A 564 -1.83 30.86 11.82
CA ALA A 564 -1.57 31.62 13.04
C ALA A 564 -2.69 32.63 13.33
N GLN A 565 -3.30 33.20 12.28
CA GLN A 565 -4.47 34.08 12.41
C GLN A 565 -5.74 33.31 12.76
N ILE A 566 -5.99 32.18 12.10
CA ILE A 566 -7.18 31.33 12.34
C ILE A 566 -7.15 30.72 13.75
N LEU A 567 -6.00 30.26 14.22
CA LEU A 567 -5.81 29.63 15.54
C LEU A 567 -6.11 30.57 16.73
N LYS A 568 -6.26 31.89 16.49
CA LYS A 568 -6.73 32.84 17.50
C LYS A 568 -8.22 32.69 17.79
N ASP A 569 -8.99 32.13 16.87
CA ASP A 569 -10.39 31.79 17.10
C ASP A 569 -10.50 30.52 17.94
N SER A 570 -11.14 30.62 19.10
CA SER A 570 -11.36 29.51 20.04
C SER A 570 -12.72 28.82 19.86
N SER A 571 -13.57 29.30 18.96
CA SER A 571 -14.85 28.66 18.64
C SER A 571 -14.64 27.34 17.88
N HIS A 572 -15.67 26.50 17.82
CA HIS A 572 -15.63 25.29 16.99
C HIS A 572 -16.06 25.63 15.56
N TYR A 573 -15.13 25.48 14.62
CA TYR A 573 -15.29 25.80 13.20
C TYR A 573 -14.59 24.76 12.31
N ARG A 574 -14.88 24.81 11.00
CA ARG A 574 -14.11 24.12 9.98
C ARG A 574 -13.36 25.06 9.05
N VAL A 575 -12.32 24.54 8.42
CA VAL A 575 -11.45 25.22 7.45
C VAL A 575 -11.46 24.49 6.12
N PHE A 576 -11.47 25.24 5.03
CA PHE A 576 -11.26 24.72 3.68
C PHE A 576 -10.02 25.36 3.04
N GLU A 577 -9.07 24.54 2.58
CA GLU A 577 -7.87 24.99 1.86
C GLU A 577 -8.06 24.74 0.37
N VAL A 578 -8.15 25.81 -0.43
CA VAL A 578 -8.52 25.73 -1.85
C VAL A 578 -7.43 25.05 -2.68
N ASN A 579 -6.17 25.45 -2.51
CA ASN A 579 -5.04 24.86 -3.25
C ASN A 579 -4.85 23.37 -2.99
N GLY A 580 -5.25 22.90 -1.81
CA GLY A 580 -5.20 21.49 -1.46
C GLY A 580 -6.15 20.62 -2.29
N ASN A 581 -7.12 21.22 -3.00
CA ASN A 581 -8.07 20.57 -3.91
C ASN A 581 -8.66 19.26 -3.35
N PHE A 582 -9.08 19.30 -2.08
CA PHE A 582 -9.66 18.15 -1.37
C PHE A 582 -8.74 16.91 -1.26
N SER A 583 -7.44 17.09 -1.52
CA SER A 583 -6.41 16.05 -1.60
C SER A 583 -5.13 16.50 -0.88
N SER A 584 -5.28 17.29 0.18
CA SER A 584 -4.21 17.74 1.09
C SER A 584 -4.70 17.56 2.53
N ALA A 585 -3.83 17.04 3.39
CA ALA A 585 -4.03 16.90 4.83
C ALA A 585 -3.30 17.98 5.64
N ARG A 586 -2.68 18.96 4.98
CA ARG A 586 -1.95 20.06 5.63
C ARG A 586 -2.87 20.85 6.55
N ALA A 587 -4.01 21.30 6.04
CA ALA A 587 -5.03 21.97 6.87
C ALA A 587 -5.56 21.08 8.02
N SER A 588 -5.63 19.76 7.84
CA SER A 588 -6.04 18.80 8.90
C SER A 588 -5.07 18.74 10.08
N TYR A 589 -3.80 19.08 9.86
CA TYR A 589 -2.78 19.08 10.91
C TYR A 589 -3.00 20.20 11.94
N PHE A 590 -3.51 21.35 11.48
CA PHE A 590 -3.73 22.53 12.32
C PHE A 590 -5.19 22.75 12.71
N HIS A 591 -6.13 22.38 11.83
CA HIS A 591 -7.54 22.75 11.92
C HIS A 591 -8.49 21.56 11.75
N LYS A 592 -9.79 21.79 11.96
CA LYS A 592 -10.83 20.86 11.50
C LYS A 592 -11.07 21.08 10.01
N SER A 593 -10.47 20.25 9.16
CA SER A 593 -10.57 20.43 7.71
C SER A 593 -11.73 19.64 7.11
N ILE A 594 -12.39 20.25 6.11
CA ILE A 594 -13.25 19.48 5.20
C ILE A 594 -12.44 18.76 4.11
N GLY A 595 -11.15 19.07 3.95
CA GLY A 595 -10.23 18.34 3.07
C GLY A 595 -9.53 17.17 3.77
N GLY A 596 -8.66 16.47 3.04
CA GLY A 596 -7.81 15.39 3.55
C GLY A 596 -7.10 14.64 2.42
N TYR A 597 -6.24 13.68 2.77
CA TYR A 597 -5.48 12.86 1.79
C TYR A 597 -5.65 11.37 2.07
N HIS A 598 -6.56 10.70 1.36
CA HIS A 598 -6.79 9.27 1.53
C HIS A 598 -7.27 8.60 0.24
N ALA A 599 -6.89 7.35 0.00
CA ALA A 599 -7.28 6.59 -1.21
C ALA A 599 -8.69 5.98 -1.13
N ALA A 600 -9.30 5.97 0.04
CA ALA A 600 -10.69 5.56 0.27
C ALA A 600 -11.39 6.70 1.02
N LYS A 601 -11.68 7.80 0.33
CA LYS A 601 -12.36 8.98 0.92
C LYS A 601 -13.83 8.64 1.18
N PRO A 602 -14.52 9.28 2.15
CA PRO A 602 -15.98 9.18 2.27
C PRO A 602 -16.67 9.53 0.95
N ARG A 603 -17.44 8.60 0.38
CA ARG A 603 -17.98 8.75 -0.99
C ARG A 603 -18.89 9.96 -1.14
N ARG A 604 -19.85 10.12 -0.22
CA ARG A 604 -20.83 11.21 -0.28
C ARG A 604 -20.18 12.58 -0.07
N VAL A 605 -19.08 12.64 0.69
CA VAL A 605 -18.32 13.90 0.87
C VAL A 605 -17.50 14.22 -0.39
N GLN A 606 -16.87 13.23 -1.02
CA GLN A 606 -16.21 13.42 -2.32
C GLN A 606 -17.22 13.89 -3.40
N GLN A 607 -18.40 13.27 -3.46
CA GLN A 607 -19.47 13.71 -4.36
C GLN A 607 -19.97 15.12 -4.04
N LEU A 608 -20.07 15.49 -2.76
CA LEU A 608 -20.42 16.86 -2.38
C LEU A 608 -19.37 17.86 -2.88
N PHE A 609 -18.09 17.48 -2.82
CA PHE A 609 -17.01 18.28 -3.38
C PHE A 609 -17.14 18.42 -4.91
N ASP A 610 -17.18 17.30 -5.64
CA ASP A 610 -17.16 17.27 -7.11
C ASP A 610 -18.37 17.96 -7.75
N TYR A 611 -19.56 17.83 -7.15
CA TYR A 611 -20.81 18.32 -7.73
C TYR A 611 -21.19 19.72 -7.25
N GLN A 612 -20.71 20.16 -6.09
CA GLN A 612 -21.11 21.44 -5.48
C GLN A 612 -19.92 22.36 -5.16
N ILE A 613 -18.97 21.92 -4.32
CA ILE A 613 -17.88 22.80 -3.85
C ILE A 613 -16.96 23.21 -5.01
N ALA A 614 -16.62 22.28 -5.91
CA ALA A 614 -15.81 22.56 -7.10
C ALA A 614 -16.49 23.54 -8.08
N LYS A 615 -17.82 23.72 -7.97
CA LYS A 615 -18.61 24.71 -8.71
C LYS A 615 -18.82 26.02 -7.93
N ASN A 616 -18.06 26.24 -6.86
CA ASN A 616 -18.12 27.41 -5.99
C ASN A 616 -19.48 27.59 -5.29
N ASN A 617 -20.20 26.50 -4.98
CA ASN A 617 -21.43 26.60 -4.16
C ASN A 617 -21.08 26.88 -2.69
N LEU A 618 -21.05 28.16 -2.31
CA LEU A 618 -20.72 28.62 -0.95
C LEU A 618 -21.69 28.12 0.11
N GLU A 619 -22.93 27.83 -0.27
CA GLU A 619 -23.96 27.37 0.67
C GLU A 619 -23.65 25.99 1.26
N ILE A 620 -22.87 25.19 0.52
CA ILE A 620 -22.32 23.93 1.03
C ILE A 620 -21.25 24.16 2.09
N LEU A 621 -20.41 25.18 1.91
CA LEU A 621 -19.44 25.58 2.94
C LEU A 621 -20.17 26.08 4.20
N ASN A 622 -21.28 26.78 4.03
CA ASN A 622 -22.12 27.27 5.13
C ASN A 622 -22.67 26.12 6.00
N MET A 623 -23.28 25.10 5.38
CA MET A 623 -23.85 23.96 6.11
C MET A 623 -22.80 23.05 6.76
N LEU A 624 -21.58 23.02 6.20
CA LEU A 624 -20.44 22.30 6.78
C LEU A 624 -19.74 23.10 7.89
N ASN A 625 -20.29 24.26 8.29
CA ASN A 625 -19.70 25.14 9.30
C ASN A 625 -18.25 25.56 8.96
N VAL A 626 -17.96 25.79 7.67
CA VAL A 626 -16.66 26.31 7.23
C VAL A 626 -16.63 27.81 7.48
N LYS A 627 -15.86 28.23 8.49
CA LYS A 627 -15.73 29.63 8.90
C LYS A 627 -14.55 30.33 8.23
N TYR A 628 -13.53 29.57 7.83
CA TYR A 628 -12.34 30.09 7.18
C TYR A 628 -12.01 29.31 5.91
N VAL A 629 -11.71 30.04 4.84
CA VAL A 629 -11.23 29.50 3.57
C VAL A 629 -9.81 30.02 3.33
N ILE A 630 -8.82 29.13 3.29
CA ILE A 630 -7.44 29.51 2.98
C ILE A 630 -7.29 29.55 1.45
N GLN A 631 -6.92 30.72 0.94
CA GLN A 631 -6.67 30.98 -0.47
C GLN A 631 -5.24 31.48 -0.67
N THR A 632 -4.83 31.58 -1.92
CA THR A 632 -3.51 32.06 -2.29
C THR A 632 -3.65 33.21 -3.27
N ASP A 633 -2.86 34.26 -3.06
CA ASP A 633 -2.84 35.41 -3.96
C ASP A 633 -2.06 35.11 -5.25
N LYS A 634 -1.97 36.11 -6.14
CA LYS A 634 -1.26 35.99 -7.41
C LYS A 634 0.25 35.77 -7.24
N GLU A 635 0.80 36.09 -6.07
CA GLU A 635 2.22 35.95 -5.74
C GLU A 635 2.52 34.62 -5.05
N GLY A 636 1.51 33.76 -4.84
CA GLY A 636 1.69 32.47 -4.18
C GLY A 636 1.60 32.53 -2.65
N LYS A 637 1.24 33.67 -2.05
CA LYS A 637 1.14 33.82 -0.60
C LYS A 637 -0.26 33.44 -0.09
N GLU A 638 -0.29 32.60 0.92
CA GLU A 638 -1.54 32.16 1.57
C GLU A 638 -2.15 33.25 2.47
N PHE A 639 -3.47 33.39 2.42
CA PHE A 639 -4.25 34.25 3.29
C PHE A 639 -5.62 33.63 3.64
N PRO A 640 -6.15 33.87 4.86
CA PRO A 640 -7.44 33.35 5.27
C PRO A 640 -8.59 34.30 4.88
N VAL A 641 -9.64 33.76 4.29
CA VAL A 641 -10.91 34.46 4.01
C VAL A 641 -11.96 34.03 5.02
N TYR A 642 -12.57 35.00 5.69
CA TYR A 642 -13.63 34.78 6.66
C TYR A 642 -14.98 34.55 5.97
N ASN A 643 -15.68 33.48 6.33
CA ASN A 643 -17.05 33.21 5.91
C ASN A 643 -18.05 33.63 7.02
N PRO A 644 -18.75 34.77 6.87
CA PRO A 644 -19.71 35.24 7.87
C PRO A 644 -21.01 34.42 7.89
N ASP A 645 -21.29 33.64 6.84
CA ASP A 645 -22.58 32.99 6.62
C ASP A 645 -22.62 31.52 7.08
N ALA A 646 -21.56 31.04 7.74
CA ALA A 646 -21.53 29.71 8.32
C ALA A 646 -22.76 29.44 9.22
N ASN A 647 -23.41 28.30 9.04
CA ASN A 647 -24.65 27.97 9.76
C ASN A 647 -24.42 27.69 11.26
N GLY A 648 -23.18 27.40 11.65
CA GLY A 648 -22.81 26.96 12.99
C GLY A 648 -22.83 25.44 13.14
N ASN A 649 -22.56 24.98 14.36
CA ASN A 649 -22.40 23.55 14.68
C ASN A 649 -23.72 22.76 14.62
N ALA A 650 -24.84 23.43 14.89
CA ALA A 650 -26.18 22.88 14.78
C ALA A 650 -27.21 24.01 14.73
N TRP A 651 -28.31 23.80 14.01
CA TRP A 651 -29.40 24.77 13.87
C TRP A 651 -30.75 24.08 13.65
N PHE A 652 -31.84 24.79 13.92
CA PHE A 652 -33.18 24.36 13.54
C PHE A 652 -33.52 24.84 12.14
N VAL A 653 -34.18 23.99 11.36
CA VAL A 653 -34.70 24.36 10.03
C VAL A 653 -36.21 24.64 10.09
N SER A 654 -36.67 25.51 9.20
CA SER A 654 -38.08 25.87 9.05
C SER A 654 -38.88 24.90 8.19
N ASP A 655 -38.21 24.19 7.29
CA ASP A 655 -38.86 23.32 6.31
C ASP A 655 -38.00 22.12 5.92
N VAL A 656 -38.64 21.09 5.39
CA VAL A 656 -38.00 19.84 4.93
C VAL A 656 -38.46 19.50 3.53
N LYS A 657 -37.53 19.57 2.58
CA LYS A 657 -37.73 19.14 1.21
C LYS A 657 -37.52 17.63 1.08
N LEU A 658 -38.62 16.91 0.87
CA LEU A 658 -38.60 15.46 0.68
C LEU A 658 -38.25 15.11 -0.76
N VAL A 659 -37.28 14.23 -0.95
CA VAL A 659 -36.84 13.73 -2.26
C VAL A 659 -36.84 12.20 -2.26
N ASN A 660 -36.90 11.60 -3.46
CA ASN A 660 -37.06 10.16 -3.61
C ASN A 660 -35.76 9.42 -3.92
N ASN A 661 -34.65 10.09 -4.26
CA ASN A 661 -33.40 9.41 -4.57
C ASN A 661 -32.19 10.35 -4.42
N ALA A 662 -30.98 9.77 -4.45
CA ALA A 662 -29.72 10.49 -4.27
C ALA A 662 -29.50 11.57 -5.35
N ASN A 663 -29.97 11.35 -6.59
CA ASN A 663 -29.86 12.35 -7.65
C ASN A 663 -30.68 13.60 -7.34
N ALA A 664 -31.93 13.41 -6.93
CA ALA A 664 -32.82 14.51 -6.56
C ALA A 664 -32.33 15.23 -5.30
N GLU A 665 -31.72 14.50 -4.36
CA GLU A 665 -31.07 15.07 -3.19
C GLU A 665 -29.89 15.99 -3.58
N MET A 666 -28.96 15.49 -4.39
CA MET A 666 -27.80 16.27 -4.84
C MET A 666 -28.21 17.51 -5.64
N LYS A 667 -29.18 17.38 -6.57
CA LYS A 667 -29.68 18.52 -7.36
C LYS A 667 -30.42 19.54 -6.50
N ALA A 668 -31.11 19.11 -5.44
CA ALA A 668 -31.81 20.02 -4.56
C ALA A 668 -30.84 20.98 -3.85
N LEU A 669 -29.58 20.59 -3.63
CA LEU A 669 -28.56 21.41 -2.97
C LEU A 669 -28.08 22.62 -3.80
N GLU A 670 -28.30 22.63 -5.12
CA GLU A 670 -27.82 23.72 -6.00
C GLU A 670 -28.44 25.09 -5.67
N HIS A 671 -29.66 25.09 -5.13
CA HIS A 671 -30.44 26.31 -4.84
C HIS A 671 -31.09 26.28 -3.44
N LEU A 672 -30.52 25.51 -2.51
CA LEU A 672 -31.09 25.32 -1.17
C LEU A 672 -30.51 26.34 -0.20
N ASN A 673 -31.33 27.10 0.53
CA ASN A 673 -30.87 27.77 1.75
C ASN A 673 -30.83 26.75 2.90
N THR A 674 -29.65 26.20 3.16
CA THR A 674 -29.40 25.12 4.12
C THR A 674 -29.65 25.53 5.58
N LYS A 675 -29.59 26.84 5.87
CA LYS A 675 -29.93 27.38 7.20
C LYS A 675 -31.43 27.28 7.51
N LYS A 676 -32.28 27.25 6.47
CA LYS A 676 -33.74 27.26 6.60
C LYS A 676 -34.39 25.95 6.16
N VAL A 677 -33.83 25.24 5.19
CA VAL A 677 -34.45 24.06 4.59
C VAL A 677 -33.47 22.89 4.64
N ALA A 678 -33.94 21.76 5.15
CA ALA A 678 -33.22 20.49 5.04
C ALA A 678 -33.77 19.65 3.88
N VAL A 679 -32.92 18.92 3.18
CA VAL A 679 -33.32 17.93 2.17
C VAL A 679 -33.23 16.54 2.78
N PHE A 680 -34.27 15.73 2.61
CA PHE A 680 -34.34 14.38 3.15
C PHE A 680 -34.74 13.35 2.08
N ASN A 681 -33.96 12.29 1.96
CA ASN A 681 -34.20 11.20 1.01
C ASN A 681 -35.10 10.11 1.60
N MET A 682 -36.35 10.09 1.17
CA MET A 682 -37.37 9.18 1.68
C MET A 682 -37.20 7.72 1.26
N GLN A 683 -36.52 7.43 0.15
CA GLN A 683 -36.41 6.05 -0.34
C GLN A 683 -35.32 5.29 0.44
N LEU A 684 -34.22 5.95 0.77
CA LEU A 684 -33.10 5.33 1.48
C LEU A 684 -33.34 5.22 2.99
N HIS A 685 -34.15 6.11 3.57
CA HIS A 685 -34.22 6.30 5.02
C HIS A 685 -35.65 6.38 5.58
N ARG A 686 -36.65 5.88 4.84
CA ARG A 686 -38.08 5.98 5.22
C ARG A 686 -38.34 5.57 6.66
N ASP A 687 -37.79 4.44 7.08
CA ASP A 687 -38.07 3.85 8.40
C ASP A 687 -37.57 4.73 9.55
N LYS A 688 -36.45 5.44 9.37
CA LYS A 688 -35.90 6.37 10.35
C LYS A 688 -36.67 7.70 10.42
N PHE A 689 -37.45 8.02 9.39
CA PHE A 689 -38.24 9.26 9.28
C PHE A 689 -39.74 9.05 9.53
N LYS A 690 -40.19 7.80 9.74
CA LYS A 690 -41.61 7.48 10.00
C LYS A 690 -42.17 8.18 11.25
N ASN A 691 -41.32 8.55 12.21
CA ASN A 691 -41.70 9.27 13.42
C ASN A 691 -41.66 10.82 13.28
N ALA A 692 -41.20 11.35 12.14
CA ALA A 692 -40.99 12.80 11.93
C ALA A 692 -42.11 13.48 11.12
N ARG A 693 -43.27 12.82 10.93
CA ARG A 693 -44.36 13.38 10.12
C ARG A 693 -45.05 14.54 10.87
N LEU A 694 -45.02 15.73 10.26
CA LEU A 694 -45.97 16.84 10.45
C LEU A 694 -46.00 17.50 11.84
N LYS A 695 -44.98 18.30 12.17
CA LYS A 695 -45.26 19.56 12.90
C LYS A 695 -45.13 20.72 11.91
N ARG A 696 -46.26 21.37 11.59
CA ARG A 696 -46.31 22.57 10.75
C ARG A 696 -45.76 23.83 11.46
N ASN A 697 -45.49 23.73 12.77
CA ASN A 697 -44.91 24.80 13.58
C ASN A 697 -43.54 24.31 14.09
N MET A 698 -42.51 24.40 13.24
CA MET A 698 -41.13 24.20 13.66
C MET A 698 -40.60 25.53 14.21
N ASP A 699 -40.04 25.50 15.42
CA ASP A 699 -39.44 26.70 16.01
C ASP A 699 -38.10 27.00 15.36
N THR A 700 -38.06 28.08 14.58
CA THR A 700 -36.88 28.58 13.87
C THR A 700 -36.04 29.54 14.70
N THR A 701 -36.52 29.92 15.89
CA THR A 701 -35.84 30.82 16.84
C THR A 701 -35.09 30.06 17.93
N GLY A 702 -35.31 28.74 18.03
CA GLY A 702 -34.59 27.86 18.94
C GLY A 702 -33.07 27.89 18.70
N LYS A 703 -32.30 27.64 19.75
CA LYS A 703 -30.83 27.64 19.72
C LYS A 703 -30.31 26.26 20.03
N ILE A 704 -29.27 25.84 19.31
CA ILE A 704 -28.52 24.62 19.60
C ILE A 704 -27.06 25.00 19.77
N GLN A 705 -26.52 24.81 20.97
CA GLN A 705 -25.16 25.21 21.31
C GLN A 705 -24.30 23.97 21.56
N LEU A 706 -23.17 23.87 20.86
CA LEU A 706 -22.15 22.88 21.15
C LEU A 706 -21.50 23.23 22.51
N ARG A 707 -21.55 22.29 23.46
CA ARG A 707 -21.00 22.43 24.81
C ARG A 707 -19.68 21.68 24.98
N VAL A 708 -19.63 20.46 24.45
CA VAL A 708 -18.44 19.61 24.52
C VAL A 708 -18.21 19.00 23.17
N TYR A 709 -16.96 19.04 22.73
CA TYR A 709 -16.49 18.34 21.56
C TYR A 709 -15.32 17.43 21.94
N LYS A 710 -15.48 16.15 21.65
CA LYS A 710 -14.43 15.13 21.61
C LYS A 710 -14.67 14.29 20.33
N PRO A 711 -13.64 13.72 19.70
CA PRO A 711 -13.81 12.95 18.48
C PRO A 711 -14.81 11.79 18.61
N ASN A 712 -14.92 11.17 19.79
CA ASN A 712 -15.85 10.08 20.10
C ASN A 712 -17.10 10.51 20.90
N TYR A 713 -17.23 11.79 21.26
CA TYR A 713 -18.35 12.28 22.08
C TYR A 713 -18.64 13.76 21.82
N ILE A 714 -19.89 14.06 21.48
CA ILE A 714 -20.32 15.44 21.19
C ILE A 714 -21.55 15.75 22.03
N LYS A 715 -21.54 16.88 22.73
CA LYS A 715 -22.66 17.33 23.58
C LYS A 715 -23.18 18.67 23.11
N TYR A 716 -24.48 18.74 22.85
CA TYR A 716 -25.20 19.96 22.56
C TYR A 716 -26.23 20.26 23.64
N LEU A 717 -26.53 21.54 23.81
CA LEU A 717 -27.69 22.03 24.55
C LEU A 717 -28.65 22.63 23.55
N SER A 718 -29.85 22.06 23.41
CA SER A 718 -30.91 22.61 22.58
C SER A 718 -31.96 23.31 23.44
N GLU A 719 -32.39 24.48 23.00
CA GLU A 719 -33.50 25.24 23.59
C GLU A 719 -34.47 25.59 22.47
N SER A 720 -35.73 25.13 22.59
CA SER A 720 -36.76 25.38 21.59
C SER A 720 -38.14 25.47 22.24
N LYS A 721 -38.98 26.39 21.77
CA LYS A 721 -40.36 26.58 22.28
C LYS A 721 -41.33 25.50 21.78
N ASP A 722 -41.20 25.09 20.52
CA ASP A 722 -42.14 24.16 19.87
C ASP A 722 -41.50 22.82 19.47
N GLY A 723 -40.19 22.70 19.66
CA GLY A 723 -39.37 21.64 19.08
C GLY A 723 -39.18 21.85 17.58
N GLY A 724 -38.49 20.92 16.94
CA GLY A 724 -38.26 21.02 15.49
C GLY A 724 -37.23 20.05 14.97
N LEU A 725 -36.97 20.13 13.66
CA LEU A 725 -35.88 19.40 13.04
C LEU A 725 -34.57 20.16 13.27
N ALA A 726 -33.67 19.54 14.03
CA ALA A 726 -32.30 19.98 14.18
C ALA A 726 -31.42 19.37 13.08
N VAL A 727 -30.56 20.19 12.48
CA VAL A 727 -29.47 19.77 11.61
C VAL A 727 -28.16 20.02 12.34
N PHE A 728 -27.26 19.04 12.31
CA PHE A 728 -25.92 19.13 12.88
C PHE A 728 -24.91 19.13 11.74
N SER A 729 -23.88 19.98 11.84
CA SER A 729 -22.84 20.09 10.82
C SER A 729 -21.94 18.85 10.71
N GLU A 730 -22.15 17.83 11.54
CA GLU A 730 -21.35 16.61 11.57
C GLU A 730 -21.72 15.64 10.45
N ILE A 731 -20.70 14.98 9.88
CA ILE A 731 -20.91 13.97 8.85
C ILE A 731 -21.67 12.77 9.43
N TYR A 732 -22.75 12.38 8.75
CA TYR A 732 -23.50 11.18 9.05
C TYR A 732 -22.71 9.95 8.61
N TYR A 733 -22.49 9.04 9.56
CA TYR A 733 -21.96 7.72 9.29
C TYR A 733 -22.94 6.70 9.88
N PRO A 734 -23.43 5.73 9.08
CA PRO A 734 -24.56 4.90 9.46
C PRO A 734 -24.30 3.98 10.67
N ASN A 735 -23.04 3.63 10.93
CA ASN A 735 -22.66 2.64 11.93
C ASN A 735 -21.84 3.30 13.06
N GLY A 736 -22.21 3.07 14.32
CA GLY A 736 -21.41 3.47 15.48
C GLY A 736 -21.79 4.78 16.17
N TRP A 737 -22.32 5.80 15.49
CA TRP A 737 -22.86 6.97 16.19
C TRP A 737 -24.22 6.65 16.82
N ASN A 738 -24.30 6.67 18.15
CA ASN A 738 -25.55 6.63 18.91
C ASN A 738 -25.88 8.03 19.42
N ALA A 739 -27.15 8.39 19.38
CA ALA A 739 -27.61 9.69 19.84
C ALA A 739 -28.59 9.54 21.02
N TYR A 740 -28.53 10.48 21.96
CA TYR A 740 -29.31 10.46 23.19
C TYR A 740 -29.89 11.85 23.46
N VAL A 741 -31.15 11.92 23.85
CA VAL A 741 -31.83 13.15 24.29
C VAL A 741 -32.18 12.95 25.76
N ASP A 742 -31.59 13.75 26.64
CA ASP A 742 -31.71 13.62 28.10
C ASP A 742 -31.40 12.21 28.63
N GLY A 743 -30.47 11.52 27.98
CA GLY A 743 -30.05 10.15 28.34
C GLY A 743 -30.84 9.03 27.67
N GLU A 744 -31.97 9.34 27.01
CA GLU A 744 -32.75 8.35 26.26
C GLU A 744 -32.25 8.22 24.82
N LYS A 745 -32.02 6.97 24.40
CA LYS A 745 -31.51 6.67 23.05
C LYS A 745 -32.55 7.10 22.00
N THR A 746 -32.17 8.01 21.12
CA THR A 746 -33.04 8.61 20.11
C THR A 746 -32.44 8.45 18.72
N ASP A 747 -33.27 8.14 17.72
CA ASP A 747 -32.83 8.00 16.33
C ASP A 747 -32.39 9.33 15.72
N HIS A 748 -31.38 9.25 14.86
CA HIS A 748 -30.94 10.32 13.97
C HIS A 748 -30.79 9.77 12.55
N PHE A 749 -30.84 10.66 11.57
CA PHE A 749 -30.90 10.29 10.16
C PHE A 749 -30.10 11.26 9.29
N PRO A 750 -29.71 10.87 8.07
CA PRO A 750 -28.98 11.76 7.18
C PRO A 750 -29.91 12.83 6.60
N VAL A 751 -29.40 14.05 6.49
CA VAL A 751 -30.02 15.20 5.81
C VAL A 751 -28.97 15.94 4.99
N ASN A 752 -29.42 16.71 3.99
CA ASN A 752 -28.52 17.49 3.13
C ASN A 752 -27.36 16.65 2.57
N TYR A 753 -27.67 15.41 2.16
CA TYR A 753 -26.74 14.44 1.59
C TYR A 753 -25.70 13.84 2.56
N VAL A 754 -25.06 14.65 3.41
CA VAL A 754 -23.94 14.21 4.28
C VAL A 754 -24.11 14.50 5.77
N LEU A 755 -25.06 15.33 6.17
CA LEU A 755 -25.19 15.84 7.54
C LEU A 755 -26.11 14.96 8.39
N ARG A 756 -26.05 15.13 9.71
CA ARG A 756 -26.97 14.48 10.66
C ARG A 756 -28.19 15.38 10.91
N GLY A 757 -29.36 14.76 11.01
CA GLY A 757 -30.61 15.39 11.42
C GLY A 757 -31.30 14.60 12.52
N MET A 758 -32.00 15.31 13.41
CA MET A 758 -32.78 14.72 14.50
C MET A 758 -33.99 15.61 14.84
N MET A 759 -35.12 14.98 15.14
CA MET A 759 -36.27 15.68 15.72
C MET A 759 -36.02 15.92 17.21
N LEU A 760 -36.03 17.19 17.64
CA LEU A 760 -35.90 17.55 19.05
C LEU A 760 -37.24 18.00 19.65
N PRO A 761 -37.54 17.59 20.89
CA PRO A 761 -38.74 18.02 21.60
C PRO A 761 -38.69 19.50 22.00
N LYS A 762 -39.85 20.02 22.44
CA LYS A 762 -39.95 21.36 23.01
C LYS A 762 -39.33 21.39 24.41
N GLY A 763 -38.63 22.48 24.73
CA GLY A 763 -37.97 22.70 26.01
C GLY A 763 -36.47 22.85 25.86
N VAL A 764 -35.79 22.72 27.00
CA VAL A 764 -34.33 22.66 27.08
C VAL A 764 -33.92 21.21 27.23
N HIS A 765 -33.11 20.71 26.30
CA HIS A 765 -32.69 19.32 26.25
C HIS A 765 -31.18 19.21 26.04
N THR A 766 -30.60 18.19 26.65
CA THR A 766 -29.23 17.79 26.39
C THR A 766 -29.21 16.74 25.29
N VAL A 767 -28.51 17.03 24.19
CA VAL A 767 -28.34 16.10 23.07
C VAL A 767 -26.91 15.59 23.07
N GLU A 768 -26.73 14.28 23.17
CA GLU A 768 -25.40 13.64 23.19
C GLU A 768 -25.26 12.70 22.00
N PHE A 769 -24.12 12.79 21.30
CA PHE A 769 -23.68 11.79 20.34
C PHE A 769 -22.47 11.06 20.91
N LYS A 770 -22.51 9.72 20.91
CA LYS A 770 -21.42 8.84 21.35
C LYS A 770 -21.03 7.93 20.19
N PHE A 771 -19.73 7.83 19.89
CA PHE A 771 -19.24 6.91 18.88
C PHE A 771 -18.90 5.56 19.52
N GLU A 772 -19.80 4.59 19.36
CA GLU A 772 -19.80 3.28 20.01
C GLU A 772 -19.91 2.18 18.93
N PRO A 773 -18.86 1.98 18.10
CA PRO A 773 -18.92 1.06 16.96
C PRO A 773 -18.99 -0.41 17.38
N GLU A 774 -20.13 -1.06 17.14
CA GLU A 774 -20.34 -2.49 17.46
C GLU A 774 -19.38 -3.42 16.73
N VAL A 775 -18.98 -3.05 15.50
CA VAL A 775 -18.01 -3.80 14.70
C VAL A 775 -16.67 -3.99 15.42
N ILE A 776 -16.24 -2.99 16.19
CA ILE A 776 -15.01 -3.07 16.98
C ILE A 776 -15.16 -4.05 18.14
N LYS A 777 -16.31 -4.02 18.84
CA LYS A 777 -16.58 -4.93 19.96
C LYS A 777 -16.65 -6.39 19.50
N THR A 778 -17.42 -6.65 18.44
CA THR A 778 -17.56 -7.99 17.85
C THR A 778 -16.23 -8.49 17.31
N GLY A 779 -15.53 -7.67 16.52
CA GLY A 779 -14.22 -8.00 15.98
C GLY A 779 -13.19 -8.29 17.07
N SER A 780 -13.15 -7.47 18.13
CA SER A 780 -12.21 -7.66 19.25
C SER A 780 -12.46 -8.97 19.99
N THR A 781 -13.72 -9.39 20.09
CA THR A 781 -14.10 -10.66 20.71
C THR A 781 -13.59 -11.84 19.88
N ILE A 782 -13.76 -11.79 18.54
CA ILE A 782 -13.24 -12.81 17.63
C ILE A 782 -11.71 -12.83 17.68
N THR A 783 -11.05 -11.67 17.62
CA THR A 783 -9.59 -11.55 17.77
C THR A 783 -9.10 -12.20 19.05
N LEU A 784 -9.76 -11.96 20.19
CA LEU A 784 -9.40 -12.58 21.47
C LEU A 784 -9.53 -14.12 21.43
N ILE A 785 -10.68 -14.64 20.98
CA ILE A 785 -10.93 -16.09 20.89
C ILE A 785 -9.88 -16.75 19.98
N SER A 786 -9.60 -16.16 18.82
CA SER A 786 -8.59 -16.66 17.90
C SER A 786 -7.18 -16.58 18.48
N GLY A 787 -6.84 -15.48 19.17
CA GLY A 787 -5.55 -15.34 19.86
C GLY A 787 -5.32 -16.43 20.91
N VAL A 788 -6.34 -16.73 21.73
CA VAL A 788 -6.29 -17.84 22.69
C VAL A 788 -6.15 -19.19 21.98
N GLY A 789 -6.92 -19.41 20.90
CA GLY A 789 -6.83 -20.63 20.09
C GLY A 789 -5.44 -20.84 19.49
N MET A 790 -4.84 -19.77 18.93
CA MET A 790 -3.47 -19.79 18.40
C MET A 790 -2.46 -20.14 19.50
N LEU A 791 -2.57 -19.54 20.68
CA LEU A 791 -1.69 -19.83 21.81
C LEU A 791 -1.78 -21.29 22.25
N LEU A 792 -2.99 -21.84 22.35
CA LEU A 792 -3.20 -23.25 22.70
C LEU A 792 -2.59 -24.19 21.66
N LEU A 793 -2.75 -23.91 20.37
CA LEU A 793 -2.13 -24.69 19.30
C LEU A 793 -0.60 -24.58 19.30
N LEU A 794 -0.05 -23.41 19.62
CA LEU A 794 1.40 -23.24 19.75
C LEU A 794 1.95 -24.09 20.90
N ILE A 795 1.34 -24.02 22.08
CA ILE A 795 1.73 -24.81 23.25
C ILE A 795 1.59 -26.31 22.95
N GLY A 796 0.43 -26.72 22.46
CA GLY A 796 0.13 -28.12 22.14
C GLY A 796 1.03 -28.69 21.04
N GLY A 797 1.31 -27.90 19.99
CA GLY A 797 2.16 -28.31 18.88
C GLY A 797 3.63 -28.42 19.27
N VAL A 798 4.16 -27.48 20.08
CA VAL A 798 5.52 -27.57 20.64
C VAL A 798 5.65 -28.80 21.55
N TYR A 799 4.66 -29.05 22.41
CA TYR A 799 4.65 -30.24 23.26
C TYR A 799 4.65 -31.54 22.43
N PHE A 800 3.81 -31.62 21.40
CA PHE A 800 3.70 -32.81 20.55
C PHE A 800 5.00 -33.10 19.78
N GLU A 801 5.61 -32.07 19.17
CA GLU A 801 6.88 -32.22 18.44
C GLU A 801 8.04 -32.64 19.35
N ARG A 802 8.12 -32.09 20.58
CA ARG A 802 9.11 -32.54 21.56
C ARG A 802 8.94 -34.01 21.95
N LYS A 803 7.71 -34.46 22.17
CA LYS A 803 7.41 -35.87 22.51
C LYS A 803 7.76 -36.81 21.35
N LYS A 804 7.52 -36.40 20.10
CA LYS A 804 7.89 -37.17 18.91
C LYS A 804 9.41 -37.27 18.74
N GLY A 805 10.15 -36.19 19.00
CA GLY A 805 11.61 -36.19 19.02
C GLY A 805 12.20 -37.09 20.11
N SER A 806 11.57 -37.14 21.30
CA SER A 806 12.01 -38.00 22.40
C SER A 806 11.81 -39.50 22.15
N LYS A 807 10.84 -39.90 21.31
CA LYS A 807 10.59 -41.30 20.96
C LYS A 807 11.54 -41.86 19.89
N ILE A 808 12.33 -41.02 19.23
CA ILE A 808 13.30 -41.44 18.20
C ILE A 808 14.71 -41.64 18.81
N VAL A 809 14.90 -41.25 20.07
CA VAL A 809 16.17 -41.34 20.81
C VAL A 809 16.10 -42.38 21.96
N GLY A 810 14.96 -43.07 22.11
CA GLY A 810 14.75 -44.12 23.11
C GLY A 810 14.87 -45.51 22.51
#